data_AF-A0AAW9R001-F1
#
_entry.id   AF-A0AAW9R001-F1
#
_cell.length_a   1.000
_cell.length_b   1.000
_cell.length_c   1.000
_cell.angle_alpha   90.00
_cell.angle_beta   90.00
_cell.angle_gamma   90.00
#
_symmetry.space_group_name_H-M   'P 1'
#
loop_
_entity.id
_entity.type
_entity.pdbx_description
1 polymer ?
#
loop_
_entity_poly.entity_id
_entity_poly.type
_entity_poly.pdbx_seq_one_letter_code
_entity_poly.pdbx_strand_id
1 'polypeptide(L)'
;MVLFRSRFEYQVGGSLDGDAPSYVTRPADSIFYEALHAGRSCYVLNSRQMGKSSLRARTMRRLQTAGKTCIFVDLTGIGASEMTPEKWYAGFVYSLVSGCHLADTFSWQMWWREQRDLLTPVQRLRRFIEEVLLVEIGGDIVIFVDEIDRVLSQTFSLDDFFTLLRFFEESRAIEPVYRRLTFALLGVAAPWQLIRDRSWNPANIGMAIELRGFGPDEIAPLAAGLQGKVSDPARILAEILEWTGGQPFLTQKLCQQVLRESENDSHPLSIERIVRENILDNWEARDEPEHLRTIRDRILRDPRTAGRLLEIYGRILQHDSIAAEDSPEQKELRLSGLVVERSGRLRVYNRVYETVFNAAWVDRQLAGLRPYHDRLAAWLDSKDESFLLRGQELLDTFTWSLGKSLGDTDYRYLVASQDLARRQLQDSLDATERAGQLLASTVHRARREIARQPLRPRRLAAIALGVTGAILSLRFAGFLQAWEWDAIDRFTRWRSAGQPPENRVAVVTIDETDIQRIGRWPIPDRQLADALATIEAANPRAIGLDLYRDLPVEPGHRELIRQFSASDRLFGIEKAVEPKVAPPPVLREKQRVGFADQIVDADGKVRRALLTIGEAGEVRTSLAVELALHYLQTANLTLEPIDANRYRLGKAVFDRFEKNDGGYIRANNMGGYQIWLDYRGTAEKFPTFSLRQLLDGQVSPDLLEDRIVLIGMTAESSNDFFQTPYNSDRFDSGRPLPGVFLHANIVSQILSAALDGRPLPRSLPEAIENLWILLWAGAGSVIGRYRKFFPVALLSLTGGLVGGCYLAFLHGWWLPLVPAALALGFTSALVPIITWRVREKQIFRRVLNDLLAIAGEEPFAGRLAIEYLKRSESAENRAEIERQLAGRSEKDPESER
;
A
#
# COMPACT_ATOMS: atom_id res chain seq x y z
N MET A 1 12.03 97.49 8.14
CA MET A 1 13.20 96.63 8.39
C MET A 1 12.90 95.79 9.63
N VAL A 2 12.24 94.64 9.43
CA VAL A 2 11.86 93.69 10.49
C VAL A 2 12.81 92.51 10.35
N LEU A 3 13.74 92.38 11.29
CA LEU A 3 14.65 91.24 11.40
C LEU A 3 13.82 90.01 11.80
N PHE A 4 13.62 89.06 10.88
CA PHE A 4 13.21 87.71 11.23
C PHE A 4 14.34 87.05 12.03
N ARG A 5 14.22 87.01 13.37
CA ARG A 5 15.04 86.12 14.19
C ARG A 5 14.50 84.70 13.99
N SER A 6 15.29 83.81 13.39
CA SER A 6 14.99 82.37 13.36
C SER A 6 14.89 81.86 14.80
N ARG A 7 13.72 81.33 15.20
CA ARG A 7 13.51 80.72 16.52
C ARG A 7 14.26 79.40 16.57
N PHE A 8 15.12 79.20 17.57
CA PHE A 8 15.79 77.90 17.78
C PHE A 8 14.74 76.86 18.17
N GLU A 9 14.75 75.68 17.53
CA GLU A 9 13.78 74.62 17.76
C GLU A 9 14.46 73.29 18.09
N TYR A 10 13.99 72.65 19.17
CA TYR A 10 14.32 71.26 19.49
C TYR A 10 13.37 70.33 18.75
N GLN A 11 13.92 69.37 18.00
CA GLN A 11 13.14 68.43 17.21
C GLN A 11 13.13 67.06 17.92
N VAL A 12 11.96 66.71 18.45
CA VAL A 12 11.76 65.46 19.18
C VAL A 12 11.19 64.42 18.24
N GLY A 13 12.05 63.50 17.79
CA GLY A 13 11.70 62.46 16.82
C GLY A 13 11.98 62.84 15.36
N GLY A 14 12.06 61.84 14.49
CA GLY A 14 12.46 62.02 13.09
C GLY A 14 13.96 62.36 12.93
N SER A 15 14.39 62.58 11.68
CA SER A 15 15.76 63.01 11.37
C SER A 15 15.88 64.53 11.38
N LEU A 16 16.85 65.07 12.11
CA LEU A 16 17.31 66.46 11.97
C LEU A 16 17.90 66.72 10.57
N ASP A 17 17.65 67.91 10.04
CA ASP A 17 18.28 68.42 8.82
C ASP A 17 19.79 68.67 9.02
N GLY A 18 20.54 68.65 7.91
CA GLY A 18 22.00 68.71 7.91
C GLY A 18 22.62 69.97 8.54
N ASP A 19 21.84 71.05 8.62
CA ASP A 19 22.24 72.36 9.16
C ASP A 19 21.44 72.74 10.44
N ALA A 20 20.73 71.78 11.05
CA ALA A 20 19.91 72.05 12.24
C ALA A 20 20.77 72.55 13.41
N PRO A 21 20.45 73.69 14.04
CA PRO A 21 21.26 74.26 15.12
C PRO A 21 21.24 73.42 16.41
N SER A 22 20.25 72.54 16.55
CA SER A 22 20.13 71.57 17.64
C SER A 22 20.89 70.26 17.40
N TYR A 23 21.60 70.11 16.28
CA TYR A 23 22.41 68.92 16.01
C TYR A 23 23.71 68.91 16.84
N VAL A 24 23.91 67.85 17.62
CA VAL A 24 25.16 67.61 18.38
C VAL A 24 26.10 66.74 17.55
N THR A 25 27.27 67.28 17.21
CA THR A 25 28.30 66.55 16.45
C THR A 25 29.08 65.64 17.39
N ARG A 26 29.12 64.34 17.09
CA ARG A 26 29.82 63.33 17.89
C ARG A 26 31.11 62.87 17.20
N PRO A 27 32.07 62.24 17.90
CA PRO A 27 33.23 61.61 17.26
C PRO A 27 32.83 60.62 16.15
N ALA A 28 31.73 59.91 16.32
CA ALA A 28 31.20 58.98 15.32
C ALA A 28 30.82 59.65 13.98
N ASP A 29 30.44 60.94 13.99
CA ASP A 29 30.09 61.68 12.78
C ASP A 29 31.28 61.85 11.83
N SER A 30 32.44 62.19 12.38
CA SER A 30 33.68 62.34 11.60
C SER A 30 34.18 60.99 11.12
N ILE A 31 34.20 59.98 12.01
CA ILE A 31 34.67 58.62 11.67
C ILE A 31 33.83 58.02 10.55
N PHE A 32 32.49 58.13 10.64
CA PHE A 32 31.58 57.59 9.63
C PHE A 32 31.74 58.29 8.27
N TYR A 33 31.85 59.63 8.26
CA TYR A 33 32.08 60.38 7.04
C TYR A 33 33.43 60.04 6.40
N GLU A 34 34.52 60.04 7.17
CA GLU A 34 35.87 59.77 6.66
C GLU A 34 36.00 58.35 6.11
N ALA A 35 35.41 57.36 6.80
CA ALA A 35 35.40 55.98 6.35
C ALA A 35 34.68 55.83 5.01
N LEU A 36 33.46 56.38 4.86
CA LEU A 36 32.71 56.32 3.61
C LEU A 36 33.36 57.14 2.49
N HIS A 37 33.94 58.29 2.80
CA HIS A 37 34.66 59.12 1.84
C HIS A 37 35.90 58.40 1.28
N ALA A 38 36.59 57.62 2.12
CA ALA A 38 37.71 56.75 1.74
C ALA A 38 37.27 55.45 1.06
N GLY A 39 35.97 55.25 0.82
CA GLY A 39 35.42 54.08 0.17
C GLY A 39 35.33 52.84 1.06
N ARG A 40 35.38 52.97 2.39
CA ARG A 40 35.24 51.85 3.32
C ARG A 40 33.78 51.65 3.72
N SER A 41 33.24 50.46 3.49
CA SER A 41 31.89 50.12 3.93
C SER A 41 31.77 50.12 5.45
N CYS A 42 30.62 50.55 5.96
CA CYS A 42 30.38 50.76 7.38
C CYS A 42 29.00 50.24 7.81
N TYR A 43 28.84 49.89 9.09
CA TYR A 43 27.53 49.64 9.66
C TYR A 43 27.30 50.36 11.00
N VAL A 44 26.10 50.89 11.17
CA VAL A 44 25.62 51.63 12.34
C VAL A 44 24.42 50.88 12.93
N LEU A 45 24.73 49.91 13.80
CA LEU A 45 23.75 49.02 14.41
C LEU A 45 23.57 49.38 15.89
N ASN A 46 22.46 50.05 16.22
CA ASN A 46 22.21 50.53 17.59
C ASN A 46 20.72 50.68 17.89
N SER A 47 20.37 50.81 19.17
CA SER A 47 19.00 50.99 19.67
C SER A 47 18.27 52.16 19.00
N ARG A 48 16.93 52.14 19.07
CA ARG A 48 16.09 53.20 18.48
C ARG A 48 16.44 54.55 19.10
N GLN A 49 16.23 55.60 18.30
CA GLN A 49 16.36 57.00 18.75
C GLN A 49 17.77 57.47 19.19
N MET A 50 18.82 56.75 18.77
CA MET A 50 20.23 57.16 18.96
C MET A 50 20.78 58.12 17.88
N GLY A 51 19.92 58.75 17.07
CA GLY A 51 20.34 59.70 16.03
C GLY A 51 21.01 59.09 14.79
N LYS A 52 20.67 57.83 14.45
CA LYS A 52 21.17 57.12 13.24
C LYS A 52 20.75 57.82 11.95
N SER A 53 19.46 58.10 11.79
CA SER A 53 18.91 58.70 10.58
C SER A 53 19.45 60.12 10.34
N SER A 54 19.69 60.89 11.42
CA SER A 54 20.30 62.22 11.34
C SER A 54 21.78 62.17 10.96
N LEU A 55 22.54 61.19 11.48
CA LEU A 55 23.92 60.92 11.06
C LEU A 55 24.00 60.59 9.56
N ARG A 56 23.11 59.71 9.08
CA ARG A 56 23.00 59.35 7.65
C ARG A 56 22.74 60.57 6.77
N ALA A 57 21.69 61.33 7.07
CA ALA A 57 21.28 62.47 6.26
C ALA A 57 22.41 63.51 6.10
N ARG A 58 23.09 63.83 7.20
CA ARG A 58 24.21 64.77 7.20
C ARG A 58 25.42 64.24 6.44
N THR A 59 25.77 62.97 6.64
CA THR A 59 26.91 62.33 5.95
C THR A 59 26.67 62.24 4.45
N MET A 60 25.46 61.83 4.05
CA MET A 60 25.04 61.74 2.65
C MET A 60 25.17 63.09 1.95
N ARG A 61 24.67 64.18 2.56
CA ARG A 61 24.79 65.53 2.00
C ARG A 61 26.25 65.96 1.83
N ARG A 62 27.10 65.72 2.84
CA ARG A 62 28.54 66.03 2.76
C ARG A 62 29.25 65.25 1.65
N LEU A 63 28.89 63.98 1.44
CA LEU A 63 29.46 63.15 0.37
C LEU A 63 28.99 63.61 -1.02
N GLN A 64 27.72 63.99 -1.16
CA GLN A 64 27.19 64.59 -2.39
C GLN A 64 27.88 65.91 -2.74
N THR A 65 28.12 66.78 -1.75
CA THR A 65 28.91 68.01 -1.95
C THR A 65 30.37 67.71 -2.33
N ALA A 66 30.92 66.58 -1.88
CA ALA A 66 32.24 66.10 -2.28
C ALA A 66 32.25 65.38 -3.65
N GLY A 67 31.14 65.40 -4.40
CA GLY A 67 31.06 64.85 -5.75
C GLY A 67 30.82 63.33 -5.82
N LYS A 68 30.43 62.69 -4.72
CA LYS A 68 30.08 61.26 -4.69
C LYS A 68 28.60 61.07 -5.05
N THR A 69 28.28 60.00 -5.77
CA THR A 69 26.88 59.62 -6.03
C THR A 69 26.34 58.84 -4.84
N CYS A 70 25.34 59.38 -4.14
CA CYS A 70 24.75 58.72 -2.98
C CYS A 70 23.35 58.22 -3.26
N ILE A 71 23.11 56.94 -2.97
CA ILE A 71 21.83 56.26 -3.15
C ILE A 71 21.25 55.94 -1.76
N PHE A 72 19.97 56.22 -1.56
CA PHE A 72 19.27 55.90 -0.32
C PHE A 72 18.24 54.80 -0.54
N VAL A 73 18.35 53.72 0.22
CA VAL A 73 17.46 52.57 0.21
C VAL A 73 16.84 52.43 1.60
N ASP A 74 15.55 52.77 1.71
CA ASP A 74 14.75 52.56 2.92
C ASP A 74 13.99 51.24 2.84
N LEU A 75 14.35 50.29 3.71
CA LEU A 75 13.71 48.99 3.74
C LEU A 75 12.32 48.99 4.36
N THR A 76 11.88 50.10 4.98
CA THR A 76 10.52 50.26 5.48
C THR A 76 9.50 50.18 4.34
N GLY A 77 9.80 50.80 3.19
CA GLY A 77 8.93 50.79 2.01
C GLY A 77 8.95 49.47 1.22
N ILE A 78 10.01 48.68 1.35
CA ILE A 78 10.21 47.40 0.64
C ILE A 78 9.73 46.20 1.49
N GLY A 79 9.29 46.43 2.74
CA GLY A 79 9.06 45.38 3.74
C GLY A 79 7.61 45.15 4.20
N ALA A 80 6.59 45.54 3.42
CA ALA A 80 5.17 45.35 3.78
C ALA A 80 4.71 43.88 3.75
N SER A 81 3.60 43.57 4.43
CA SER A 81 3.00 42.23 4.55
C SER A 81 2.85 41.53 3.18
N GLU A 82 3.19 40.23 3.09
CA GLU A 82 3.21 39.40 1.86
C GLU A 82 4.36 39.67 0.86
N MET A 83 5.56 39.94 1.37
CA MET A 83 6.78 40.06 0.56
C MET A 83 7.33 38.70 0.15
N THR A 84 7.75 38.57 -1.11
CA THR A 84 8.51 37.41 -1.63
C THR A 84 9.97 37.83 -1.91
N PRO A 85 10.94 36.90 -1.98
CA PRO A 85 12.31 37.24 -2.38
C PRO A 85 12.34 38.03 -3.70
N GLU A 86 11.57 37.58 -4.69
CA GLU A 86 11.44 38.26 -5.99
C GLU A 86 11.06 39.73 -5.86
N LYS A 87 9.99 40.02 -5.11
CA LYS A 87 9.50 41.40 -4.91
C LYS A 87 10.49 42.23 -4.10
N TRP A 88 11.15 41.63 -3.12
CA TRP A 88 12.12 42.31 -2.27
C TRP A 88 13.34 42.77 -3.08
N TYR A 89 13.97 41.86 -3.84
CA TYR A 89 15.14 42.21 -4.67
C TYR A 89 14.77 43.16 -5.81
N ALA A 90 13.60 43.01 -6.42
CA ALA A 90 13.08 43.96 -7.41
C ALA A 90 12.85 45.36 -6.80
N GLY A 91 12.32 45.42 -5.58
CA GLY A 91 12.15 46.66 -4.82
C GLY A 91 13.49 47.32 -4.50
N PHE A 92 14.50 46.54 -4.13
CA PHE A 92 15.86 47.03 -3.94
C PHE A 92 16.45 47.63 -5.22
N VAL A 93 16.34 46.92 -6.36
CA VAL A 93 16.78 47.45 -7.66
C VAL A 93 16.01 48.71 -8.05
N TYR A 94 14.70 48.75 -7.82
CA TYR A 94 13.91 49.95 -8.03
C TYR A 94 14.44 51.16 -7.24
N SER A 95 14.81 50.97 -5.96
CA SER A 95 15.44 52.03 -5.16
C SER A 95 16.78 52.47 -5.72
N LEU A 96 17.59 51.55 -6.25
CA LEU A 96 18.86 51.90 -6.92
C LEU A 96 18.62 52.71 -8.20
N VAL A 97 17.70 52.27 -9.06
CA VAL A 97 17.33 52.95 -10.31
C VAL A 97 16.79 54.35 -10.04
N SER A 98 15.85 54.46 -9.09
CA SER A 98 15.24 55.72 -8.68
C SER A 98 16.28 56.69 -8.09
N GLY A 99 17.14 56.20 -7.19
CA GLY A 99 18.19 57.01 -6.56
C GLY A 99 19.28 57.49 -7.51
N CYS A 100 19.41 56.87 -8.69
CA CYS A 100 20.36 57.27 -9.73
C CYS A 100 19.71 57.99 -10.92
N HIS A 101 18.39 58.24 -10.87
CA HIS A 101 17.62 58.80 -11.99
C HIS A 101 17.77 58.01 -13.31
N LEU A 102 17.98 56.69 -13.23
CA LEU A 102 18.17 55.83 -14.40
C LEU A 102 16.85 55.38 -15.04
N ALA A 103 15.70 55.69 -14.44
CA ALA A 103 14.39 55.23 -14.92
C ALA A 103 14.03 55.75 -16.32
N ASP A 104 14.55 56.93 -16.69
CA ASP A 104 14.26 57.56 -17.98
C ASP A 104 15.14 57.01 -19.12
N THR A 105 16.30 56.45 -18.80
CA THR A 105 17.28 55.94 -19.77
C THR A 105 17.33 54.42 -19.83
N PHE A 106 16.87 53.73 -18.78
CA PHE A 106 16.96 52.28 -18.64
C PHE A 106 15.62 51.68 -18.22
N SER A 107 15.07 50.82 -19.07
CA SER A 107 13.81 50.10 -18.82
C SER A 107 14.01 48.94 -17.85
N TRP A 108 14.21 49.27 -16.57
CA TRP A 108 14.56 48.29 -15.53
C TRP A 108 13.53 47.17 -15.34
N GLN A 109 12.23 47.45 -15.52
CA GLN A 109 11.18 46.44 -15.38
C GLN A 109 11.30 45.36 -16.46
N MET A 110 11.65 45.74 -17.70
CA MET A 110 11.85 44.78 -18.79
C MET A 110 13.12 43.96 -18.55
N TRP A 111 14.23 44.63 -18.23
CA TRP A 111 15.51 43.98 -17.94
C TRP A 111 15.39 42.97 -16.78
N TRP A 112 14.69 43.32 -15.71
CA TRP A 112 14.50 42.44 -14.56
C TRP A 112 13.65 41.20 -14.89
N ARG A 113 12.64 41.35 -15.76
CA ARG A 113 11.74 40.26 -16.17
C ARG A 113 12.41 39.28 -17.13
N GLU A 114 13.19 39.75 -18.09
CA GLU A 114 13.86 38.88 -19.08
C GLU A 114 14.85 37.90 -18.44
N GLN A 115 15.45 38.27 -17.31
CA GLN A 115 16.44 37.44 -16.62
C GLN A 115 15.82 36.49 -15.59
N ARG A 116 14.50 36.52 -15.41
CA ARG A 116 13.79 35.79 -14.33
C ARG A 116 13.96 34.28 -14.41
N ASP A 117 13.98 33.72 -15.61
CA ASP A 117 14.01 32.27 -15.82
C ASP A 117 15.42 31.67 -15.71
N LEU A 118 16.46 32.51 -15.77
CA LEU A 118 17.86 32.09 -15.81
C LEU A 118 18.62 32.33 -14.51
N LEU A 119 18.28 33.38 -13.77
CA LEU A 119 19.06 33.85 -12.63
C LEU A 119 18.19 34.00 -11.37
N THR A 120 18.77 33.61 -10.23
CA THR A 120 18.15 33.87 -8.93
C THR A 120 18.04 35.37 -8.68
N PRO A 121 17.10 35.83 -7.83
CA PRO A 121 16.92 37.26 -7.56
C PRO A 121 18.21 37.97 -7.11
N VAL A 122 19.03 37.32 -6.27
CA VAL A 122 20.33 37.87 -5.84
C VAL A 122 21.36 37.95 -6.97
N GLN A 123 21.38 36.96 -7.89
CA GLN A 123 22.25 36.99 -9.07
C GLN A 123 21.85 38.10 -10.03
N ARG A 124 20.55 38.39 -10.17
CA ARG A 124 20.06 39.53 -10.95
C ARG A 124 20.44 40.86 -10.31
N LEU A 125 20.34 40.99 -9.00
CA LEU A 125 20.83 42.18 -8.29
C LEU A 125 22.34 42.38 -8.52
N ARG A 126 23.15 41.32 -8.39
CA ARG A 126 24.58 41.36 -8.68
C ARG A 126 24.85 41.86 -10.09
N ARG A 127 24.21 41.22 -11.07
CA ARG A 127 24.38 41.56 -12.49
C ARG A 127 23.94 42.98 -12.80
N PHE A 128 22.87 43.45 -12.16
CA PHE A 128 22.42 44.84 -12.29
C PHE A 128 23.48 45.82 -11.79
N ILE A 129 24.09 45.55 -10.63
CA ILE A 129 25.16 46.39 -10.09
C ILE A 129 26.37 46.39 -11.04
N GLU A 130 26.76 45.23 -11.56
CA GLU A 130 27.93 45.07 -12.43
C GLU A 130 27.74 45.66 -13.84
N GLU A 131 26.66 45.32 -14.52
CA GLU A 131 26.47 45.63 -15.95
C GLU A 131 25.72 46.93 -16.19
N VAL A 132 24.98 47.45 -15.18
CA VAL A 132 24.19 48.68 -15.32
C VAL A 132 24.72 49.76 -14.40
N LEU A 133 24.69 49.55 -13.09
CA LEU A 133 24.99 50.61 -12.12
C LEU A 133 26.42 51.13 -12.22
N LEU A 134 27.41 50.22 -12.28
CA LEU A 134 28.84 50.57 -12.36
C LEU A 134 29.29 51.07 -13.75
N VAL A 135 28.49 50.79 -14.78
CA VAL A 135 28.72 51.19 -16.17
C VAL A 135 28.17 52.60 -16.43
N GLU A 136 26.91 52.84 -16.04
CA GLU A 136 26.22 54.12 -16.29
C GLU A 136 26.76 55.25 -15.39
N ILE A 137 27.18 54.92 -14.17
CA ILE A 137 27.75 55.90 -13.25
C ILE A 137 29.27 55.74 -13.32
N GLY A 138 29.99 56.79 -13.69
CA GLY A 138 31.46 56.81 -13.75
C GLY A 138 32.16 57.19 -12.43
N GLY A 139 31.43 57.80 -11.48
CA GLY A 139 31.96 58.25 -10.18
C GLY A 139 31.92 57.19 -9.08
N ASP A 140 32.33 57.56 -7.87
CA ASP A 140 32.20 56.72 -6.67
C ASP A 140 30.76 56.72 -6.15
N ILE A 141 30.24 55.54 -5.84
CA ILE A 141 28.87 55.27 -5.44
C ILE A 141 28.83 54.86 -3.97
N VAL A 142 27.98 55.52 -3.19
CA VAL A 142 27.73 55.18 -1.77
C VAL A 142 26.26 54.82 -1.60
N ILE A 143 25.99 53.58 -1.21
CA ILE A 143 24.64 53.04 -1.02
C ILE A 143 24.33 52.98 0.47
N PHE A 144 23.40 53.83 0.92
CA PHE A 144 22.88 53.83 2.28
C PHE A 144 21.65 52.91 2.36
N VAL A 145 21.76 51.83 3.13
CA VAL A 145 20.66 50.91 3.41
C VAL A 145 20.20 51.13 4.85
N ASP A 146 19.03 51.73 5.03
CA ASP A 146 18.48 52.08 6.34
C ASP A 146 17.38 51.09 6.76
N GLU A 147 17.11 51.03 8.07
CA GLU A 147 16.17 50.09 8.68
C GLU A 147 16.50 48.61 8.33
N ILE A 148 17.78 48.23 8.39
CA ILE A 148 18.24 46.85 8.08
C ILE A 148 17.60 45.79 8.98
N ASP A 149 17.08 46.16 10.16
CA ASP A 149 16.31 45.27 11.03
C ASP A 149 14.98 44.81 10.42
N ARG A 150 14.47 45.44 9.35
CA ARG A 150 13.30 44.97 8.60
C ARG A 150 13.53 43.67 7.84
N VAL A 151 14.79 43.31 7.62
CA VAL A 151 15.17 41.98 7.11
C VAL A 151 14.76 40.88 8.11
N LEU A 152 14.81 41.17 9.41
CA LEU A 152 14.46 40.21 10.47
C LEU A 152 12.97 39.87 10.52
N SER A 153 12.10 40.76 10.04
CA SER A 153 10.66 40.54 10.00
C SER A 153 10.17 39.79 8.76
N GLN A 154 11.05 39.43 7.82
CA GLN A 154 10.67 38.72 6.61
C GLN A 154 10.44 37.23 6.86
N THR A 155 9.51 36.62 6.12
CA THR A 155 9.21 35.18 6.19
C THR A 155 10.26 34.30 5.49
N PHE A 156 11.17 34.92 4.73
CA PHE A 156 12.26 34.27 3.99
C PHE A 156 13.63 34.75 4.48
N SER A 157 14.70 34.00 4.16
CA SER A 157 16.08 34.37 4.49
C SER A 157 16.64 35.34 3.43
N LEU A 158 17.45 36.30 3.89
CA LEU A 158 18.19 37.24 3.08
C LEU A 158 19.72 37.07 3.27
N ASP A 159 20.15 35.88 3.68
CA ASP A 159 21.57 35.55 3.88
C ASP A 159 22.36 35.71 2.56
N ASP A 160 21.73 35.40 1.42
CA ASP A 160 22.29 35.60 0.08
C ASP A 160 22.60 37.08 -0.21
N PHE A 161 21.77 38.01 0.28
CA PHE A 161 21.99 39.45 0.12
C PHE A 161 23.26 39.89 0.86
N PHE A 162 23.44 39.46 2.12
CA PHE A 162 24.66 39.77 2.89
C PHE A 162 25.89 39.08 2.31
N THR A 163 25.73 37.88 1.76
CA THR A 163 26.78 37.16 1.02
C THR A 163 27.22 37.96 -0.21
N LEU A 164 26.28 38.56 -0.93
CA LEU A 164 26.59 39.44 -2.07
C LEU A 164 27.34 40.71 -1.63
N LEU A 165 26.95 41.34 -0.52
CA LEU A 165 27.68 42.51 0.01
C LEU A 165 29.13 42.13 0.35
N ARG A 166 29.34 41.00 1.03
CA ARG A 166 30.68 40.49 1.35
C ARG A 166 31.48 40.19 0.09
N PHE A 167 30.84 39.61 -0.93
CA PHE A 167 31.48 39.33 -2.21
C PHE A 167 32.06 40.60 -2.83
N PHE A 168 31.32 41.72 -2.83
CA PHE A 168 31.85 42.99 -3.34
C PHE A 168 33.03 43.51 -2.52
N GLU A 169 32.97 43.42 -1.18
CA GLU A 169 34.07 43.84 -0.32
C GLU A 169 35.35 43.01 -0.54
N GLU A 170 35.24 41.68 -0.56
CA GLU A 170 36.36 40.77 -0.79
C GLU A 170 36.96 40.94 -2.20
N SER A 171 36.12 41.22 -3.19
CA SER A 171 36.53 41.33 -4.59
C SER A 171 37.22 42.65 -4.93
N ARG A 172 37.18 43.68 -4.07
CA ARG A 172 37.90 44.97 -4.26
C ARG A 172 39.42 44.82 -4.43
N ALA A 173 39.99 43.73 -3.92
CA ALA A 173 41.41 43.42 -4.08
C ALA A 173 41.75 42.96 -5.51
N ILE A 174 40.81 42.27 -6.16
CA ILE A 174 40.98 41.61 -7.46
C ILE A 174 40.48 42.51 -8.58
N GLU A 175 39.29 43.11 -8.41
CA GLU A 175 38.59 43.88 -9.42
C GLU A 175 38.53 45.37 -9.01
N PRO A 176 39.33 46.25 -9.65
CA PRO A 176 39.39 47.67 -9.28
C PRO A 176 38.06 48.39 -9.39
N VAL A 177 37.15 47.94 -10.27
CA VAL A 177 35.83 48.56 -10.47
C VAL A 177 35.00 48.57 -9.19
N TYR A 178 35.12 47.54 -8.33
CA TYR A 178 34.37 47.46 -7.08
C TYR A 178 34.88 48.43 -6.01
N ARG A 179 36.07 49.02 -6.15
CA ARG A 179 36.55 50.05 -5.21
C ARG A 179 35.70 51.31 -5.23
N ARG A 180 34.94 51.51 -6.31
CA ARG A 180 34.01 52.62 -6.51
C ARG A 180 32.66 52.39 -5.82
N LEU A 181 32.37 51.19 -5.31
CA LEU A 181 31.09 50.83 -4.70
C LEU A 181 31.26 50.70 -3.18
N THR A 182 30.54 51.51 -2.38
CA THR A 182 30.62 51.49 -0.92
C THR A 182 29.24 51.37 -0.28
N PHE A 183 29.10 50.55 0.77
CA PHE A 183 27.84 50.31 1.47
C PHE A 183 27.85 50.89 2.89
N ALA A 184 26.73 51.50 3.29
CA ALA A 184 26.48 51.96 4.65
C ALA A 184 25.18 51.32 5.16
N LEU A 185 25.29 50.39 6.11
CA LEU A 185 24.13 49.67 6.68
C LEU A 185 23.70 50.30 8.01
N LEU A 186 22.44 50.68 8.17
CA LEU A 186 21.91 51.29 9.40
C LEU A 186 20.66 50.56 9.88
N GLY A 187 20.52 50.39 11.20
CA GLY A 187 19.29 49.83 11.79
C GLY A 187 19.40 49.41 13.25
N VAL A 188 18.37 48.72 13.73
CA VAL A 188 18.20 48.28 15.12
C VAL A 188 18.28 46.76 15.25
N ALA A 189 19.36 46.22 14.70
CA ALA A 189 19.65 44.80 14.74
C ALA A 189 21.02 44.58 15.35
N ALA A 190 21.20 43.41 15.92
CA ALA A 190 22.51 42.91 16.17
C ALA A 190 23.13 42.28 14.91
N PRO A 191 24.45 42.31 14.78
CA PRO A 191 25.14 41.66 13.66
C PRO A 191 24.75 40.18 13.44
N TRP A 192 24.62 39.38 14.50
CA TRP A 192 24.23 37.95 14.39
C TRP A 192 22.74 37.73 14.17
N GLN A 193 21.90 38.76 14.33
CA GLN A 193 20.47 38.64 14.02
C GLN A 193 20.23 38.70 12.52
N LEU A 194 21.04 39.50 11.80
CA LEU A 194 20.86 39.77 10.37
C LEU A 194 21.13 38.55 9.47
N ILE A 195 21.89 37.57 9.96
CA ILE A 195 22.35 36.41 9.17
C ILE A 195 22.07 35.14 9.97
N ARG A 196 21.41 34.16 9.35
CA ARG A 196 21.03 32.91 10.03
C ARG A 196 22.22 31.95 10.13
N ASP A 197 23.15 31.98 9.19
CA ASP A 197 24.39 31.22 9.24
C ASP A 197 25.34 31.73 10.34
N ARG A 198 25.59 30.87 11.33
CA ARG A 198 26.44 31.17 12.50
C ARG A 198 27.94 31.13 12.21
N SER A 199 28.36 30.66 11.03
CA SER A 199 29.78 30.66 10.61
C SER A 199 30.28 32.03 10.15
N TRP A 200 29.36 33.01 10.08
CA TRP A 200 29.60 34.30 9.46
C TRP A 200 30.13 35.35 10.45
N ASN A 201 31.22 36.06 10.09
CA ASN A 201 31.75 37.16 10.89
C ASN A 201 31.28 38.51 10.31
N PRO A 202 30.46 39.28 11.06
CA PRO A 202 29.97 40.58 10.62
C PRO A 202 31.04 41.63 10.32
N ALA A 203 32.24 41.48 10.90
CA ALA A 203 33.38 42.35 10.61
C ALA A 203 33.79 42.33 9.12
N ASN A 204 33.33 41.34 8.35
CA ASN A 204 33.67 41.17 6.94
C ASN A 204 32.77 41.98 5.99
N ILE A 205 31.73 42.69 6.46
CA ILE A 205 30.92 43.61 5.62
C ILE A 205 31.47 45.04 5.66
N GLY A 206 32.08 45.44 6.78
CA GLY A 206 32.49 46.82 6.96
C GLY A 206 32.84 47.17 8.40
N MET A 207 33.25 48.41 8.59
CA MET A 207 33.64 48.95 9.89
C MET A 207 32.42 49.23 10.76
N ALA A 208 32.43 48.73 12.01
CA ALA A 208 31.42 49.04 13.01
C ALA A 208 31.54 50.48 13.47
N ILE A 209 30.43 51.23 13.44
CA ILE A 209 30.35 52.59 13.97
C ILE A 209 29.45 52.56 15.20
N GLU A 210 30.07 52.70 16.37
CA GLU A 210 29.38 52.76 17.64
C GLU A 210 28.81 54.16 17.86
N LEU A 211 27.50 54.26 18.12
CA LEU A 211 26.88 55.51 18.57
C LEU A 211 26.71 55.51 20.07
N ARG A 212 27.34 56.48 20.73
CA ARG A 212 27.19 56.71 22.16
C ARG A 212 26.19 57.84 22.40
N GLY A 213 25.61 57.86 23.60
CA GLY A 213 24.88 59.04 24.09
C GLY A 213 25.80 60.24 24.20
N PHE A 214 25.20 61.44 24.25
CA PHE A 214 25.92 62.70 24.33
C PHE A 214 26.77 62.80 25.60
N GLY A 215 28.03 63.19 25.42
CA GLY A 215 28.92 63.56 26.51
C GLY A 215 28.70 64.99 27.02
N PRO A 216 29.19 65.33 28.21
CA PRO A 216 29.09 66.69 28.77
C PRO A 216 29.71 67.77 27.87
N ASP A 217 30.79 67.44 27.17
CA ASP A 217 31.50 68.39 26.29
C ASP A 217 30.86 68.53 24.90
N GLU A 218 29.93 67.65 24.55
CA GLU A 218 29.33 67.57 23.20
C GLU A 218 28.01 68.35 23.10
N ILE A 219 27.29 68.51 24.21
CA ILE A 219 25.94 69.11 24.28
C ILE A 219 25.89 70.63 24.11
N ALA A 220 27.02 71.31 23.95
CA ALA A 220 27.09 72.77 23.82
C ALA A 220 26.13 73.37 22.77
N PRO A 221 25.89 72.76 21.58
CA PRO A 221 24.91 73.26 20.61
C PRO A 221 23.48 73.32 21.16
N LEU A 222 23.10 72.42 22.07
CA LEU A 222 21.78 72.43 22.70
C LEU A 222 21.62 73.62 23.65
N ALA A 223 22.70 74.16 24.22
CA ALA A 223 22.61 75.31 25.12
C ALA A 223 22.03 76.56 24.44
N ALA A 224 22.27 76.71 23.13
CA ALA A 224 21.81 77.85 22.35
C ALA A 224 20.27 78.01 22.39
N GLY A 225 19.52 76.90 22.49
CA GLY A 225 18.05 76.96 22.58
C GLY A 225 17.51 77.37 23.95
N LEU A 226 18.32 77.30 25.01
CA LEU A 226 17.96 77.71 26.37
C LEU A 226 18.52 79.10 26.73
N GLN A 227 19.39 79.67 25.90
CA GLN A 227 20.00 80.99 26.14
C GLN A 227 18.93 82.08 26.27
N GLY A 228 18.99 82.84 27.36
CA GLY A 228 18.03 83.91 27.66
C GLY A 228 16.63 83.44 28.09
N LYS A 229 16.43 82.12 28.24
CA LYS A 229 15.17 81.50 28.71
C LYS A 229 15.30 80.90 30.11
N VAL A 230 16.50 80.45 30.47
CA VAL A 230 16.81 79.93 31.81
C VAL A 230 18.03 80.66 32.39
N SER A 231 18.15 80.68 33.71
CA SER A 231 19.22 81.38 34.43
C SER A 231 20.62 80.81 34.18
N ASP A 232 20.74 79.49 34.07
CA ASP A 232 22.00 78.80 33.79
C ASP A 232 21.77 77.61 32.83
N PRO A 233 21.90 77.84 31.50
CA PRO A 233 21.74 76.79 30.50
C PRO A 233 22.69 75.60 30.68
N ALA A 234 23.91 75.83 31.17
CA ALA A 234 24.93 74.78 31.31
C ALA A 234 24.58 73.84 32.47
N ARG A 235 24.20 74.39 33.62
CA ARG A 235 23.74 73.60 34.77
C ARG A 235 22.48 72.80 34.45
N ILE A 236 21.50 73.41 33.79
CA ILE A 236 20.24 72.74 33.40
C ILE A 236 20.53 71.57 32.45
N LEU A 237 21.41 71.75 31.47
CA LEU A 237 21.79 70.66 30.58
C LEU A 237 22.55 69.53 31.30
N ALA A 238 23.38 69.85 32.29
CA ALA A 238 24.04 68.83 33.11
C ALA A 238 23.02 67.98 33.90
N GLU A 239 21.97 68.60 34.46
CA GLU A 239 20.88 67.91 35.14
C GLU A 239 20.03 67.06 34.18
N ILE A 240 19.75 67.57 32.98
CA ILE A 240 19.10 66.80 31.91
C ILE A 240 19.95 65.59 31.51
N LEU A 241 21.27 65.75 31.39
CA LEU A 241 22.18 64.64 31.08
C LEU A 241 22.18 63.58 32.19
N GLU A 242 22.10 63.97 33.46
CA GLU A 242 22.02 63.04 34.59
C GLU A 242 20.78 62.14 34.49
N TRP A 243 19.62 62.72 34.16
CA TRP A 243 18.38 61.97 34.00
C TRP A 243 18.36 61.08 32.76
N THR A 244 18.90 61.57 31.65
CA THR A 244 18.78 60.91 30.33
C THR A 244 19.95 60.01 29.97
N GLY A 245 21.07 60.13 30.69
CA GLY A 245 22.33 59.46 30.36
C GLY A 245 22.87 59.85 28.99
N GLY A 246 22.50 61.03 28.46
CA GLY A 246 22.86 61.49 27.12
C GLY A 246 22.13 60.80 25.97
N GLN A 247 21.04 60.06 26.23
CA GLN A 247 20.26 59.46 25.15
C GLN A 247 19.67 60.58 24.25
N PRO A 248 19.95 60.60 22.93
CA PRO A 248 19.68 61.77 22.10
C PRO A 248 18.23 62.26 22.09
N PHE A 249 17.26 61.36 21.98
CA PHE A 249 15.84 61.71 21.92
C PHE A 249 15.30 62.26 23.23
N LEU A 250 15.58 61.62 24.36
CA LEU A 250 15.19 62.05 25.70
C LEU A 250 15.87 63.37 26.06
N THR A 251 17.13 63.54 25.68
CA THR A 251 17.87 64.80 25.90
C THR A 251 17.16 65.94 25.17
N GLN A 252 16.81 65.76 23.89
CA GLN A 252 16.04 66.78 23.15
C GLN A 252 14.60 66.95 23.66
N LYS A 253 13.93 65.85 24.05
CA LYS A 253 12.57 65.88 24.61
C LYS A 253 12.54 66.71 25.88
N LEU A 254 13.47 66.48 26.80
CA LEU A 254 13.57 67.29 28.02
C LEU A 254 13.99 68.73 27.75
N CYS A 255 14.91 68.98 26.82
CA CYS A 255 15.23 70.37 26.44
C CYS A 255 14.00 71.11 25.89
N GLN A 256 13.17 70.44 25.09
CA GLN A 256 11.93 70.99 24.57
C GLN A 256 10.90 71.25 25.68
N GLN A 257 10.74 70.32 26.64
CA GLN A 257 9.82 70.52 27.77
C GLN A 257 10.30 71.65 28.69
N VAL A 258 11.60 71.72 28.97
CA VAL A 258 12.20 72.82 29.73
C VAL A 258 11.98 74.16 29.06
N LEU A 259 12.12 74.24 27.73
CA LEU A 259 11.81 75.45 26.97
C LEU A 259 10.33 75.85 27.12
N ARG A 260 9.40 74.91 27.00
CA ARG A 260 7.96 75.17 27.18
C ARG A 260 7.62 75.61 28.61
N GLU A 261 8.22 74.97 29.61
CA GLU A 261 8.01 75.31 31.02
C GLU A 261 8.61 76.68 31.37
N SER A 262 9.75 77.04 30.75
CA SER A 262 10.38 78.35 30.94
C SER A 262 9.58 79.52 30.34
N GLU A 263 8.63 79.25 29.44
CA GLU A 263 7.68 80.23 28.92
C GLU A 263 6.46 80.43 29.86
N ASN A 264 6.28 79.57 30.88
CA ASN A 264 5.23 79.67 31.89
C ASN A 264 5.78 80.23 33.23
N ASP A 265 5.44 81.47 33.57
CA ASP A 265 5.93 82.22 34.76
C ASP A 265 5.49 81.65 36.14
N SER A 266 4.88 80.48 36.20
CA SER A 266 4.11 80.04 37.38
C SER A 266 4.92 79.33 38.47
N HIS A 267 6.10 78.76 38.17
CA HIS A 267 6.86 77.94 39.12
C HIS A 267 8.38 78.00 38.90
N PRO A 268 9.20 77.81 39.95
CA PRO A 268 10.65 77.64 39.79
C PRO A 268 10.95 76.40 38.95
N LEU A 269 11.87 76.55 38.01
CA LEU A 269 12.23 75.53 37.04
C LEU A 269 12.99 74.39 37.75
N SER A 270 12.41 73.19 37.78
CA SER A 270 12.96 71.97 38.42
C SER A 270 12.89 70.81 37.44
N ILE A 271 14.04 70.24 37.08
CA ILE A 271 14.10 69.15 36.09
C ILE A 271 13.49 67.87 36.65
N GLU A 272 13.69 67.56 37.94
CA GLU A 272 13.04 66.41 38.58
C GLU A 272 11.50 66.49 38.48
N ARG A 273 10.90 67.66 38.73
CA ARG A 273 9.44 67.84 38.59
C ARG A 273 9.00 67.64 37.14
N ILE A 274 9.70 68.26 36.19
CA ILE A 274 9.38 68.16 34.75
C ILE A 274 9.46 66.70 34.29
N VAL A 275 10.50 65.96 34.70
CA VAL A 275 10.66 64.53 34.38
C VAL A 275 9.52 63.71 35.01
N ARG A 276 9.17 63.98 36.27
CA ARG A 276 8.10 63.25 36.95
C ARG A 276 6.75 63.44 36.26
N GLU A 277 6.33 64.68 36.06
CA GLU A 277 4.98 65.01 35.55
C GLU A 277 4.80 64.67 34.06
N ASN A 278 5.86 64.82 33.25
CA ASN A 278 5.80 64.68 31.79
C ASN A 278 6.33 63.35 31.25
N ILE A 279 7.14 62.61 32.03
CA ILE A 279 7.74 61.33 31.59
C ILE A 279 7.36 60.16 32.49
N LEU A 280 7.44 60.29 33.83
CA LEU A 280 7.29 59.14 34.73
C LEU A 280 5.82 58.84 35.10
N ASP A 281 5.05 59.88 35.43
CA ASP A 281 3.67 59.73 35.88
C ASP A 281 2.77 59.29 34.73
N ASN A 282 2.11 58.15 34.91
CA ASN A 282 1.25 57.53 33.90
C ASN A 282 1.95 57.42 32.52
N TRP A 283 3.24 57.07 32.55
CA TRP A 283 4.09 57.02 31.36
C TRP A 283 3.49 56.16 30.24
N GLU A 284 2.79 55.07 30.57
CA GLU A 284 2.17 54.19 29.57
C GLU A 284 1.14 54.91 28.69
N ALA A 285 0.42 55.91 29.23
CA ALA A 285 -0.58 56.67 28.50
C ALA A 285 -0.03 58.00 27.92
N ARG A 286 1.10 58.50 28.42
CA ARG A 286 1.66 59.82 28.09
C ARG A 286 2.92 59.79 27.23
N ASP A 287 3.40 58.61 26.87
CA ASP A 287 4.61 58.42 26.06
C ASP A 287 4.40 58.81 24.59
N GLU A 288 4.30 60.12 24.33
CA GLU A 288 4.19 60.71 22.98
C GLU A 288 5.34 61.72 22.73
N PRO A 289 6.04 61.66 21.59
CA PRO A 289 6.10 60.49 20.70
C PRO A 289 6.66 59.25 21.42
N GLU A 290 6.23 58.06 20.99
CA GLU A 290 6.53 56.78 21.62
C GLU A 290 8.04 56.50 21.76
N HIS A 291 8.44 56.09 22.96
CA HIS A 291 9.78 55.62 23.27
C HIS A 291 9.77 54.53 24.35
N LEU A 292 9.25 54.84 25.53
CA LEU A 292 9.19 53.90 26.66
C LEU A 292 8.29 52.71 26.32
N ARG A 293 7.15 52.94 25.65
CA ARG A 293 6.27 51.87 25.16
C ARG A 293 7.00 50.98 24.17
N THR A 294 7.82 51.55 23.28
CA THR A 294 8.62 50.77 22.33
C THR A 294 9.65 49.87 23.04
N ILE A 295 10.25 50.33 24.14
CA ILE A 295 11.16 49.51 24.96
C ILE A 295 10.39 48.36 25.62
N ARG A 296 9.26 48.67 26.27
CA ARG A 296 8.36 47.69 26.91
C ARG A 296 7.93 46.60 25.92
N ASP A 297 7.35 47.04 24.81
CA ASP A 297 6.75 46.16 23.81
C ASP A 297 7.82 45.28 23.16
N ARG A 298 9.08 45.76 23.06
CA ARG A 298 10.19 44.95 22.57
C ARG A 298 10.61 43.85 23.54
N ILE A 299 10.67 44.15 24.84
CA ILE A 299 11.02 43.16 25.87
C ILE A 299 9.95 42.08 25.99
N LEU A 300 8.68 42.49 25.87
CA LEU A 300 7.51 41.61 25.98
C LEU A 300 7.07 41.00 24.64
N ARG A 301 7.73 41.36 23.53
CA ARG A 301 7.31 41.00 22.16
C ARG A 301 7.17 39.51 21.94
N ASP A 302 8.14 38.74 22.43
CA ASP A 302 8.17 37.29 22.29
C ASP A 302 7.97 36.64 23.66
N PRO A 303 6.77 36.08 23.94
CA PRO A 303 6.49 35.38 25.20
C PRO A 303 7.43 34.20 25.49
N ARG A 304 8.15 33.71 24.48
CA ARG A 304 9.12 32.61 24.60
C ARG A 304 10.42 33.07 25.26
N THR A 305 10.83 34.32 25.09
CA THR A 305 12.09 34.87 25.63
C THR A 305 11.86 35.93 26.71
N ALA A 306 10.67 36.54 26.76
CA ALA A 306 10.33 37.61 27.69
C ALA A 306 10.65 37.26 29.15
N GLY A 307 10.31 36.04 29.60
CA GLY A 307 10.61 35.60 30.97
C GLY A 307 12.11 35.66 31.29
N ARG A 308 12.97 35.15 30.41
CA ARG A 308 14.42 35.16 30.61
C ARG A 308 15.03 36.56 30.51
N LEU A 309 14.53 37.40 29.60
CA LEU A 309 14.96 38.80 29.49
C LEU A 309 14.65 39.57 30.79
N LEU A 310 13.44 39.38 31.33
CA LEU A 310 13.00 39.98 32.58
C LEU A 310 13.82 39.51 33.79
N GLU A 311 14.18 38.22 33.85
CA GLU A 311 15.07 37.71 34.91
C GLU A 311 16.50 38.28 34.83
N ILE A 312 17.07 38.36 33.63
CA ILE A 312 18.40 38.98 33.43
C ILE A 312 18.35 40.45 33.84
N TYR A 313 17.32 41.17 33.42
CA TYR A 313 17.14 42.57 33.78
C TYR A 313 16.89 42.76 35.30
N GLY A 314 16.10 41.88 35.93
CA GLY A 314 15.92 41.86 37.38
C GLY A 314 17.24 41.69 38.14
N ARG A 315 18.16 40.85 37.65
CA ARG A 315 19.52 40.74 38.22
C ARG A 315 20.34 42.01 38.06
N ILE A 316 20.19 42.75 36.95
CA ILE A 316 20.86 44.04 36.75
C ILE A 316 20.35 45.06 37.78
N LEU A 317 19.04 45.11 38.03
CA LEU A 317 18.44 45.98 39.05
C LEU A 317 18.88 45.60 40.47
N GLN A 318 19.06 44.31 40.76
CA GLN A 318 19.47 43.85 42.09
C GLN A 318 20.96 44.08 42.39
N HIS A 319 21.82 44.03 41.38
CA HIS A 319 23.28 44.08 41.54
C HIS A 319 23.93 45.36 40.99
N ASP A 320 23.12 46.36 40.62
CA ASP A 320 23.46 47.57 39.85
C ASP A 320 24.04 47.33 38.44
N SER A 321 24.78 46.24 38.27
CA SER A 321 25.34 45.81 37.00
C SER A 321 25.71 44.33 37.01
N ILE A 322 25.69 43.70 35.84
CA ILE A 322 26.20 42.33 35.64
C ILE A 322 27.38 42.34 34.67
N ALA A 323 28.17 41.25 34.65
CA ALA A 323 29.21 41.08 33.63
C ALA A 323 28.58 41.07 32.23
N ALA A 324 29.15 41.84 31.31
CA ALA A 324 28.73 41.81 29.92
C ALA A 324 29.22 40.50 29.30
N GLU A 325 28.28 39.61 29.03
CA GLU A 325 28.50 38.35 28.34
C GLU A 325 27.90 38.45 26.94
N ASP A 326 28.49 37.73 26.00
CA ASP A 326 28.06 37.75 24.60
C ASP A 326 26.77 36.95 24.33
N SER A 327 25.88 36.84 25.32
CA SER A 327 24.65 36.03 25.23
C SER A 327 23.57 36.72 24.39
N PRO A 328 22.79 35.95 23.59
CA PRO A 328 21.71 36.51 22.76
C PRO A 328 20.71 37.36 23.56
N GLU A 329 20.40 36.97 24.79
CA GLU A 329 19.45 37.65 25.66
C GLU A 329 20.00 38.97 26.20
N GLN A 330 21.27 39.01 26.63
CA GLN A 330 21.93 40.25 27.04
C GLN A 330 22.01 41.25 25.88
N LYS A 331 22.27 40.74 24.69
CA LYS A 331 22.32 41.54 23.49
C LYS A 331 20.97 42.10 23.06
N GLU A 332 19.89 41.32 23.19
CA GLU A 332 18.53 41.81 22.93
C GLU A 332 18.15 42.91 23.93
N LEU A 333 18.53 42.78 25.20
CA LEU A 333 18.36 43.84 26.21
C LEU A 333 19.12 45.13 25.84
N ARG A 334 20.33 45.02 25.27
CA ARG A 334 21.07 46.19 24.79
C ARG A 334 20.38 46.86 23.60
N LEU A 335 19.88 46.07 22.65
CA LEU A 335 19.20 46.58 21.46
C LEU A 335 17.85 47.24 21.76
N SER A 336 17.18 46.83 22.85
CA SER A 336 16.01 47.55 23.35
C SER A 336 16.34 48.97 23.79
N GLY A 337 17.61 49.25 24.13
CA GLY A 337 18.06 50.51 24.67
C GLY A 337 17.85 50.63 26.17
N LEU A 338 17.29 49.62 26.83
CA LEU A 338 17.06 49.61 28.27
C LEU A 338 18.37 49.58 29.07
N VAL A 339 19.36 48.82 28.58
CA VAL A 339 20.66 48.65 29.22
C VAL A 339 21.79 49.11 28.30
N VAL A 340 22.90 49.50 28.90
CA VAL A 340 24.12 49.92 28.21
C VAL A 340 25.32 49.13 28.73
N GLU A 341 26.25 48.83 27.83
CA GLU A 341 27.55 48.30 28.21
C GLU A 341 28.51 49.46 28.50
N ARG A 342 29.08 49.48 29.70
CA ARG A 342 30.11 50.46 30.09
C ARG A 342 31.20 49.74 30.89
N SER A 343 32.41 49.71 30.36
CA SER A 343 33.58 49.05 30.95
C SER A 343 33.37 47.53 31.16
N GLY A 344 32.82 46.83 30.16
CA GLY A 344 32.61 45.37 30.21
C GLY A 344 31.49 44.92 31.17
N ARG A 345 30.62 45.83 31.60
CA ARG A 345 29.47 45.54 32.46
C ARG A 345 28.19 46.13 31.90
N LEU A 346 27.10 45.36 31.98
CA LEU A 346 25.76 45.83 31.66
C LEU A 346 25.11 46.48 32.86
N ARG A 347 24.56 47.67 32.64
CA ARG A 347 23.81 48.45 33.62
C ARG A 347 22.61 49.11 32.95
N VAL A 348 21.63 49.58 33.72
CA VAL A 348 20.51 50.36 33.17
C VAL A 348 21.03 51.62 32.48
N TYR A 349 20.49 51.96 31.31
CA TYR A 349 21.06 53.02 30.46
C TYR A 349 21.01 54.40 31.12
N ASN A 350 19.89 54.72 31.78
CA ASN A 350 19.69 55.99 32.48
C ASN A 350 18.66 55.87 33.60
N ARG A 351 18.58 56.92 34.42
CA ARG A 351 17.72 57.00 35.61
C ARG A 351 16.22 56.97 35.27
N VAL A 352 15.82 57.54 34.13
CA VAL A 352 14.42 57.49 33.66
C VAL A 352 13.98 56.03 33.45
N TYR A 353 14.81 55.23 32.77
CA TYR A 353 14.48 53.83 32.50
C TYR A 353 14.46 52.98 33.76
N GLU A 354 15.41 53.19 34.68
CA GLU A 354 15.45 52.48 35.96
C GLU A 354 14.21 52.74 36.81
N THR A 355 13.72 53.98 36.80
CA THR A 355 12.53 54.38 37.56
C THR A 355 11.25 53.76 36.97
N VAL A 356 11.15 53.74 35.63
CA VAL A 356 10.00 53.21 34.88
C VAL A 356 9.95 51.68 34.94
N PHE A 357 11.05 51.03 34.57
CA PHE A 357 11.20 49.57 34.52
C PHE A 357 11.89 49.10 35.81
N ASN A 358 11.22 49.24 36.95
CA ASN A 358 11.77 48.86 38.25
C ASN A 358 11.49 47.39 38.60
N ALA A 359 11.97 46.92 39.77
CA ALA A 359 11.82 45.54 40.22
C ALA A 359 10.34 45.09 40.33
N ALA A 360 9.47 45.98 40.85
CA ALA A 360 8.04 45.69 40.98
C ALA A 360 7.35 45.52 39.61
N TRP A 361 7.81 46.23 38.59
CA TRP A 361 7.36 46.04 37.22
C TRP A 361 7.80 44.68 36.67
N VAL A 362 9.06 44.27 36.90
CA VAL A 362 9.59 42.97 36.47
C VAL A 362 8.80 41.81 37.07
N ASP A 363 8.57 41.82 38.38
CA ASP A 363 7.87 40.76 39.09
C ASP A 363 6.43 40.59 38.59
N ARG A 364 5.73 41.71 38.35
CA ARG A 364 4.37 41.72 37.80
C ARG A 364 4.31 41.06 36.42
N GLN A 365 5.28 41.34 35.55
CA GLN A 365 5.32 40.73 34.21
C GLN A 365 5.66 39.24 34.28
N LEU A 366 6.58 38.82 35.16
CA LEU A 366 6.93 37.40 35.36
C LEU A 366 5.75 36.58 35.90
N ALA A 367 4.95 37.14 36.82
CA ALA A 367 3.75 36.50 37.34
C ALA A 367 2.70 36.24 36.24
N GLY A 368 2.51 37.19 35.31
CA GLY A 368 1.58 37.03 34.20
C GLY A 368 2.01 36.01 33.14
N LEU A 369 3.29 35.67 33.07
CA LEU A 369 3.82 34.76 32.04
C LEU A 369 3.75 33.27 32.44
N ARG A 370 3.87 32.93 33.73
CA ARG A 370 4.03 31.55 34.22
C ARG A 370 2.70 30.92 34.65
N PRO A 371 2.24 29.82 34.01
CA PRO A 371 1.00 29.14 34.43
C PRO A 371 1.13 28.39 35.76
N TYR A 372 2.35 28.10 36.20
CA TYR A 372 2.68 27.40 37.45
C TYR A 372 3.32 28.33 38.49
N HIS A 373 3.16 29.66 38.37
CA HIS A 373 3.82 30.67 39.21
C HIS A 373 3.71 30.35 40.71
N ASP A 374 2.50 30.10 41.21
CA ASP A 374 2.25 29.90 42.64
C ASP A 374 2.89 28.61 43.17
N ARG A 375 2.84 27.52 42.38
CA ARG A 375 3.46 26.24 42.76
C ARG A 375 4.98 26.30 42.70
N LEU A 376 5.53 27.02 41.73
CA LEU A 376 6.97 27.29 41.68
C LEU A 376 7.40 28.12 42.90
N ALA A 377 6.67 29.17 43.25
CA ALA A 377 6.96 29.98 44.43
C ALA A 377 6.94 29.14 45.71
N ALA A 378 5.89 28.32 45.91
CA ALA A 378 5.78 27.41 47.04
C ALA A 378 6.90 26.35 47.08
N TRP A 379 7.29 25.80 45.91
CA TRP A 379 8.39 24.83 45.81
C TRP A 379 9.76 25.46 46.03
N LEU A 380 9.97 26.70 45.61
CA LEU A 380 11.24 27.41 45.85
C LEU A 380 11.46 27.67 47.34
N ASP A 381 10.40 27.96 48.08
CA ASP A 381 10.42 28.21 49.51
C ASP A 381 10.56 26.92 50.33
N SER A 382 9.78 25.87 50.01
CA SER A 382 9.70 24.65 50.83
C SER A 382 10.54 23.46 50.36
N LYS A 383 10.87 23.38 49.06
CA LYS A 383 11.49 22.23 48.37
C LYS A 383 10.72 20.90 48.47
N ASP A 384 9.44 20.92 48.82
CA ASP A 384 8.61 19.72 48.92
C ASP A 384 8.16 19.18 47.54
N GLU A 385 8.32 17.86 47.33
CA GLU A 385 7.92 17.15 46.10
C GLU A 385 6.40 17.12 45.88
N SER A 386 5.60 17.46 46.88
CA SER A 386 4.13 17.59 46.75
C SER A 386 3.70 18.72 45.82
N PHE A 387 4.54 19.77 45.69
CA PHE A 387 4.31 20.90 44.80
C PHE A 387 4.83 20.68 43.37
N LEU A 388 5.44 19.52 43.08
CA LEU A 388 5.86 19.15 41.71
C LEU A 388 4.65 18.74 40.86
N LEU A 389 4.73 19.03 39.56
CA LEU A 389 3.63 18.79 38.62
C LEU A 389 3.49 17.28 38.31
N ARG A 390 2.25 16.80 38.14
CA ARG A 390 1.94 15.38 37.86
C ARG A 390 0.87 15.24 36.78
N GLY A 391 0.87 14.10 36.08
CA GLY A 391 -0.19 13.73 35.13
C GLY A 391 -0.38 14.77 34.02
N GLN A 392 -1.63 15.16 33.77
CA GLN A 392 -2.00 16.10 32.70
C GLN A 392 -1.40 17.50 32.88
N GLU A 393 -1.30 18.00 34.12
CA GLU A 393 -0.74 19.33 34.39
C GLU A 393 0.75 19.42 34.01
N LEU A 394 1.50 18.33 34.19
CA LEU A 394 2.89 18.23 33.75
C LEU A 394 2.99 18.22 32.21
N LEU A 395 2.10 17.52 31.52
CA LEU A 395 2.04 17.48 30.06
C LEU A 395 1.67 18.85 29.47
N ASP A 396 0.67 19.52 30.03
CA ASP A 396 0.23 20.84 29.59
C ASP A 396 1.34 21.88 29.81
N THR A 397 2.08 21.77 30.93
CA THR A 397 3.22 22.63 31.23
C THR A 397 4.42 22.35 30.32
N PHE A 398 4.73 21.09 30.03
CA PHE A 398 5.75 20.75 29.04
C PHE A 398 5.39 21.32 27.67
N THR A 399 4.12 21.19 27.27
CA THR A 399 3.62 21.77 26.02
C THR A 399 3.77 23.29 26.00
N TRP A 400 3.43 23.96 27.10
CA TRP A 400 3.66 25.39 27.25
C TRP A 400 5.15 25.77 27.21
N SER A 401 6.05 24.92 27.72
CA SER A 401 7.50 25.16 27.74
C SER A 401 8.18 24.94 26.38
N LEU A 402 7.57 24.18 25.47
CA LEU A 402 8.17 23.85 24.17
C LEU A 402 8.47 25.11 23.36
N GLY A 403 9.74 25.28 22.99
CA GLY A 403 10.23 26.44 22.24
C GLY A 403 10.38 27.72 23.06
N LYS A 404 10.18 27.68 24.39
CA LYS A 404 10.46 28.80 25.29
C LYS A 404 11.88 28.73 25.84
N SER A 405 12.55 29.87 25.91
CA SER A 405 13.82 30.02 26.62
C SER A 405 13.52 30.30 28.09
N LEU A 406 13.39 29.22 28.87
CA LEU A 406 13.11 29.31 30.30
C LEU A 406 14.32 29.77 31.11
N GLY A 407 14.05 30.38 32.27
CA GLY A 407 15.06 30.69 33.27
C GLY A 407 15.60 29.43 33.96
N ASP A 408 16.76 29.56 34.62
CA ASP A 408 17.37 28.47 35.39
C ASP A 408 16.41 27.91 36.45
N THR A 409 15.60 28.79 37.04
CA THR A 409 14.63 28.47 38.09
C THR A 409 13.48 27.61 37.54
N ASP A 410 12.92 27.99 36.40
CA ASP A 410 11.88 27.25 35.70
C ASP A 410 12.39 25.87 35.23
N TYR A 411 13.61 25.82 34.67
CA TYR A 411 14.21 24.58 34.20
C TYR A 411 14.39 23.56 35.32
N ARG A 412 14.93 23.97 36.48
CA ARG A 412 15.13 23.08 37.64
C ARG A 412 13.81 22.49 38.16
N TYR A 413 12.73 23.29 38.18
CA TYR A 413 11.42 22.83 38.62
C TYR A 413 10.80 21.80 37.65
N LEU A 414 10.94 22.01 36.34
CA LEU A 414 10.44 21.07 35.33
C LEU A 414 11.22 19.76 35.32
N VAL A 415 12.55 19.79 35.45
CA VAL A 415 13.36 18.57 35.53
C VAL A 415 13.00 17.76 36.78
N ALA A 416 12.85 18.42 37.94
CA ALA A 416 12.42 17.74 39.16
C ALA A 416 11.04 17.08 39.01
N SER A 417 10.09 17.74 38.33
CA SER A 417 8.77 17.18 38.04
C SER A 417 8.84 16.01 37.03
N GLN A 418 9.75 16.08 36.06
CA GLN A 418 9.99 15.02 35.07
C GLN A 418 10.61 13.76 35.69
N ASP A 419 11.61 13.93 36.55
CA ASP A 419 12.29 12.81 37.20
C ASP A 419 11.37 12.04 38.15
N LEU A 420 10.41 12.73 38.78
CA LEU A 420 9.35 12.09 39.56
C LEU A 420 8.43 11.26 38.66
N ALA A 421 7.98 11.82 37.53
CA ALA A 421 7.13 11.13 36.57
C ALA A 421 7.85 9.94 35.91
N ARG A 422 9.15 10.05 35.62
CA ARG A 422 9.97 9.00 35.03
C ARG A 422 10.15 7.81 35.99
N ARG A 423 10.37 8.07 37.28
CA ARG A 423 10.44 7.01 38.32
C ARG A 423 9.13 6.22 38.39
N GLN A 424 7.99 6.92 38.41
CA GLN A 424 6.66 6.28 38.42
C GLN A 424 6.34 5.49 37.14
N LEU A 425 6.76 6.02 35.98
CA LEU A 425 6.58 5.33 34.70
C LEU A 425 7.45 4.09 34.60
N GLN A 426 8.71 4.15 35.05
CA GLN A 426 9.64 3.01 35.03
C GLN A 426 9.13 1.85 35.88
N ASP A 427 8.62 2.12 37.08
CA ASP A 427 7.99 1.10 37.94
C ASP A 427 6.77 0.44 37.25
N SER A 428 6.00 1.19 36.46
CA SER A 428 4.87 0.66 35.68
C SER A 428 5.31 -0.13 34.45
N LEU A 429 6.38 0.32 33.76
CA LEU A 429 6.92 -0.31 32.56
C LEU A 429 7.56 -1.64 32.90
N ASP A 430 8.37 -1.70 33.97
CA ASP A 430 9.00 -2.93 34.45
C ASP A 430 7.94 -4.00 34.77
N ALA A 431 6.82 -3.61 35.37
CA ALA A 431 5.72 -4.53 35.65
C ALA A 431 4.97 -5.00 34.40
N THR A 432 4.80 -4.14 33.39
CA THR A 432 4.20 -4.51 32.09
C THR A 432 5.15 -5.39 31.25
N GLU A 433 6.45 -5.11 31.26
CA GLU A 433 7.46 -5.90 30.58
C GLU A 433 7.56 -7.29 31.19
N ARG A 434 7.54 -7.39 32.53
CA ARG A 434 7.47 -8.66 33.26
C ARG A 434 6.27 -9.49 32.82
N ALA A 435 5.07 -8.89 32.78
CA ALA A 435 3.86 -9.57 32.34
C ALA A 435 3.94 -10.03 30.86
N GLY A 436 4.51 -9.20 29.98
CA GLY A 436 4.76 -9.54 28.58
C GLY A 436 5.74 -10.69 28.40
N GLN A 437 6.84 -10.71 29.15
CA GLN A 437 7.84 -11.79 29.14
C GLN A 437 7.26 -13.11 29.68
N LEU A 438 6.44 -13.06 30.73
CA LEU A 438 5.74 -14.23 31.26
C LEU A 438 4.75 -14.83 30.24
N LEU A 439 3.95 -13.99 29.56
CA LEU A 439 3.06 -14.43 28.49
C LEU A 439 3.84 -15.02 27.31
N ALA A 440 4.89 -14.35 26.85
CA ALA A 440 5.69 -14.82 25.71
C ALA A 440 6.40 -16.16 26.00
N SER A 441 6.98 -16.31 27.18
CA SER A 441 7.70 -17.52 27.58
C SER A 441 6.75 -18.72 27.78
N THR A 442 5.57 -18.52 28.36
CA THR A 442 4.54 -19.56 28.51
C THR A 442 3.97 -20.00 27.16
N VAL A 443 3.66 -19.06 26.26
CA VAL A 443 3.24 -19.37 24.89
C VAL A 443 4.31 -20.17 24.13
N HIS A 444 5.57 -19.77 24.23
CA HIS A 444 6.67 -20.46 23.54
C HIS A 444 6.89 -21.88 24.09
N ARG A 445 6.83 -22.06 25.41
CA ARG A 445 6.94 -23.38 26.07
C ARG A 445 5.79 -24.29 25.64
N ALA A 446 4.55 -23.82 25.71
CA ALA A 446 3.36 -24.57 25.29
C ALA A 446 3.45 -24.97 23.80
N ARG A 447 3.89 -24.07 22.91
CA ARG A 447 4.12 -24.36 21.49
C ARG A 447 5.16 -25.45 21.29
N ARG A 448 6.31 -25.39 21.97
CA ARG A 448 7.39 -26.39 21.86
C ARG A 448 6.95 -27.78 22.33
N GLU A 449 6.24 -27.85 23.44
CA GLU A 449 5.74 -29.13 23.97
C GLU A 449 4.67 -29.75 23.07
N ILE A 450 3.68 -28.96 22.64
CA ILE A 450 2.59 -29.46 21.79
C ILE A 450 3.07 -29.80 20.38
N ALA A 451 4.10 -29.10 19.87
CA ALA A 451 4.75 -29.46 18.61
C ALA A 451 5.43 -30.84 18.67
N ARG A 452 5.96 -31.24 19.83
CA ARG A 452 6.60 -32.55 20.05
C ARG A 452 5.59 -33.70 20.22
N GLN A 453 4.32 -33.41 20.48
CA GLN A 453 3.31 -34.46 20.63
C GLN A 453 2.90 -35.02 19.26
N PRO A 454 3.08 -36.34 19.01
CA PRO A 454 2.63 -36.95 17.78
C PRO A 454 1.10 -36.94 17.70
N LEU A 455 0.56 -36.73 16.50
CA LEU A 455 -0.88 -36.82 16.29
C LEU A 455 -1.35 -38.25 16.59
N ARG A 456 -2.40 -38.37 17.41
CA ARG A 456 -3.00 -39.66 17.79
C ARG A 456 -3.53 -40.39 16.56
N PRO A 457 -3.14 -41.65 16.29
CA PRO A 457 -3.55 -42.38 15.09
C PRO A 457 -5.06 -42.57 14.99
N ARG A 458 -5.75 -42.72 16.13
CA ARG A 458 -7.22 -42.82 16.21
C ARG A 458 -7.94 -41.63 15.55
N ARG A 459 -7.39 -40.41 15.65
CA ARG A 459 -8.00 -39.21 15.03
C ARG A 459 -7.82 -39.20 13.51
N LEU A 460 -6.65 -39.65 13.03
CA LEU A 460 -6.41 -39.78 11.58
C LEU A 460 -7.35 -40.82 10.98
N ALA A 461 -7.51 -41.96 11.64
CA ALA A 461 -8.48 -42.98 11.23
C ALA A 461 -9.92 -42.46 11.23
N ALA A 462 -10.33 -41.70 12.25
CA ALA A 462 -11.66 -41.11 12.30
C ALA A 462 -11.93 -40.12 11.15
N ILE A 463 -10.94 -39.30 10.77
CA ILE A 463 -11.05 -38.40 9.61
C ILE A 463 -11.15 -39.21 8.32
N ALA A 464 -10.29 -40.22 8.12
CA ALA A 464 -10.32 -41.07 6.95
C ALA A 464 -11.66 -41.79 6.78
N LEU A 465 -12.19 -42.38 7.86
CA LEU A 465 -13.49 -43.06 7.88
C LEU A 465 -14.64 -42.08 7.62
N GLY A 466 -14.61 -40.89 8.24
CA GLY A 466 -15.64 -39.87 8.03
C GLY A 466 -15.69 -39.37 6.58
N VAL A 467 -14.52 -39.09 5.99
CA VAL A 467 -14.44 -38.68 4.58
C VAL A 467 -14.85 -39.82 3.65
N THR A 468 -14.41 -41.05 3.92
CA THR A 468 -14.82 -42.23 3.14
C THR A 468 -16.33 -42.40 3.19
N GLY A 469 -16.94 -42.33 4.37
CA GLY A 469 -18.40 -42.40 4.53
C GLY A 469 -19.13 -41.35 3.70
N ALA A 470 -18.67 -40.09 3.74
CA ALA A 470 -19.25 -39.01 2.93
C ALA A 470 -19.11 -39.25 1.42
N ILE A 471 -17.95 -39.71 0.96
CA ILE A 471 -17.71 -40.01 -0.46
C ILE A 471 -18.56 -41.20 -0.92
N LEU A 472 -18.68 -42.25 -0.10
CA LEU A 472 -19.55 -43.38 -0.40
C LEU A 472 -21.01 -42.94 -0.47
N SER A 473 -21.48 -42.06 0.41
CA SER A 473 -22.83 -41.49 0.32
C SER A 473 -23.04 -40.74 -1.00
N LEU A 474 -22.07 -39.93 -1.44
CA LEU A 474 -22.14 -39.23 -2.73
C LEU A 474 -22.11 -40.22 -3.91
N ARG A 475 -21.29 -41.27 -3.82
CA ARG A 475 -21.20 -42.34 -4.82
C ARG A 475 -22.53 -43.06 -4.97
N PHE A 476 -23.10 -43.58 -3.89
CA PHE A 476 -24.36 -44.33 -3.91
C PHE A 476 -25.59 -43.47 -4.25
N ALA A 477 -25.48 -42.15 -4.09
CA ALA A 477 -26.48 -41.21 -4.58
C ALA A 477 -26.34 -40.90 -6.09
N GLY A 478 -25.29 -41.38 -6.76
CA GLY A 478 -25.06 -41.18 -8.19
C GLY A 478 -24.35 -39.87 -8.57
N PHE A 479 -23.99 -39.02 -7.60
CA PHE A 479 -23.37 -37.71 -7.90
C PHE A 479 -21.99 -37.81 -8.53
N LEU A 480 -21.26 -38.91 -8.30
CA LEU A 480 -19.91 -39.12 -8.84
C LEU A 480 -19.92 -39.88 -10.18
N GLN A 481 -21.06 -40.42 -10.61
CA GLN A 481 -21.18 -41.30 -11.77
C GLN A 481 -20.72 -40.63 -13.07
N ALA A 482 -21.18 -39.40 -13.33
CA ALA A 482 -20.83 -38.68 -14.56
C ALA A 482 -19.31 -38.42 -14.70
N TRP A 483 -18.62 -38.16 -13.59
CA TRP A 483 -17.18 -37.92 -13.61
C TRP A 483 -16.39 -39.22 -13.79
N GLU A 484 -16.89 -40.31 -13.23
CA GLU A 484 -16.28 -41.63 -13.42
C GLU A 484 -16.45 -42.11 -14.88
N TRP A 485 -17.62 -41.88 -15.48
CA TRP A 485 -17.85 -42.15 -16.90
C TRP A 485 -16.95 -41.32 -17.81
N ASP A 486 -16.74 -40.05 -17.51
CA ASP A 486 -15.82 -39.23 -18.27
C ASP A 486 -14.35 -39.70 -18.15
N ALA A 487 -13.96 -40.18 -16.97
CA ALA A 487 -12.64 -40.78 -16.77
C ALA A 487 -12.44 -42.04 -17.62
N ILE A 488 -13.42 -42.95 -17.66
CA ILE A 488 -13.31 -44.17 -18.45
C ILE A 488 -13.38 -43.89 -19.97
N ASP A 489 -14.16 -42.90 -20.38
CA ASP A 489 -14.23 -42.49 -21.78
C ASP A 489 -12.84 -42.00 -22.26
N ARG A 490 -12.14 -41.23 -21.43
CA ARG A 490 -10.76 -40.81 -21.69
C ARG A 490 -9.79 -41.98 -21.78
N PHE A 491 -9.88 -42.95 -20.88
CA PHE A 491 -9.05 -44.15 -20.93
C PHE A 491 -9.29 -44.97 -22.21
N THR A 492 -10.55 -45.07 -22.64
CA THR A 492 -10.94 -45.74 -23.89
C THR A 492 -10.30 -45.06 -25.10
N ARG A 493 -10.38 -43.72 -25.18
CA ARG A 493 -9.75 -42.93 -26.25
C ARG A 493 -8.24 -43.11 -26.30
N TRP A 494 -7.56 -43.03 -25.14
CA TRP A 494 -6.10 -43.18 -25.07
C TRP A 494 -5.63 -44.54 -25.53
N ARG A 495 -6.36 -45.62 -25.19
CA ARG A 495 -6.00 -46.97 -25.61
C ARG A 495 -6.17 -47.19 -27.12
N SER A 496 -7.21 -46.63 -27.74
CA SER A 496 -7.51 -46.85 -29.17
C SER A 496 -6.45 -46.29 -30.11
N ALA A 497 -5.77 -45.21 -29.71
CA ALA A 497 -4.67 -44.61 -30.47
C ALA A 497 -3.55 -45.63 -30.79
N GLY A 498 -3.34 -46.63 -29.92
CA GLY A 498 -2.33 -47.68 -30.12
C GLY A 498 -2.83 -48.99 -30.73
N GLN A 499 -4.12 -49.16 -31.02
CA GLN A 499 -4.66 -50.45 -31.51
C GLN A 499 -4.56 -50.60 -33.04
N PRO A 500 -4.21 -51.80 -33.54
CA PRO A 500 -4.24 -52.08 -34.97
C PRO A 500 -5.68 -52.10 -35.52
N PRO A 501 -5.87 -51.87 -36.84
CA PRO A 501 -7.17 -52.05 -37.50
C PRO A 501 -7.73 -53.47 -37.34
N GLU A 502 -9.05 -53.60 -37.30
CA GLU A 502 -9.75 -54.88 -37.31
C GLU A 502 -9.98 -55.35 -38.75
N ASN A 503 -9.28 -56.42 -39.14
CA ASN A 503 -9.35 -56.93 -40.51
C ASN A 503 -10.40 -58.04 -40.70
N ARG A 504 -10.95 -58.63 -39.64
CA ARG A 504 -11.97 -59.71 -39.75
C ARG A 504 -13.37 -59.19 -40.09
N VAL A 505 -13.59 -57.88 -39.98
CA VAL A 505 -14.87 -57.22 -40.24
C VAL A 505 -14.67 -56.13 -41.28
N ALA A 506 -15.39 -56.20 -42.39
CA ALA A 506 -15.47 -55.16 -43.41
C ALA A 506 -16.86 -54.51 -43.38
N VAL A 507 -16.95 -53.23 -43.73
CA VAL A 507 -18.20 -52.47 -43.71
C VAL A 507 -18.46 -51.86 -45.09
N VAL A 508 -19.61 -52.18 -45.67
CA VAL A 508 -20.16 -51.53 -46.86
C VAL A 508 -21.17 -50.48 -46.41
N THR A 509 -20.81 -49.22 -46.59
CA THR A 509 -21.59 -48.07 -46.11
C THR A 509 -22.49 -47.54 -47.20
N ILE A 510 -23.66 -47.06 -46.77
CA ILE A 510 -24.61 -46.36 -47.62
C ILE A 510 -24.64 -44.91 -47.16
N ASP A 511 -23.95 -44.04 -47.90
CA ASP A 511 -23.85 -42.61 -47.59
C ASP A 511 -24.85 -41.77 -48.40
N GLU A 512 -24.86 -40.46 -48.14
CA GLU A 512 -25.77 -39.51 -48.81
C GLU A 512 -25.53 -39.45 -50.33
N THR A 513 -24.29 -39.68 -50.78
CA THR A 513 -23.94 -39.71 -52.22
C THR A 513 -24.52 -40.95 -52.89
N ASP A 514 -24.52 -42.09 -52.20
CA ASP A 514 -25.17 -43.31 -52.70
C ASP A 514 -26.68 -43.10 -52.86
N ILE A 515 -27.34 -42.48 -51.87
CA ILE A 515 -28.79 -42.18 -51.91
C ILE A 515 -29.11 -41.22 -53.05
N GLN A 516 -28.33 -40.14 -53.20
CA GLN A 516 -28.53 -39.15 -54.27
C GLN A 516 -28.32 -39.74 -55.67
N ARG A 517 -27.31 -40.61 -55.85
CA ARG A 517 -27.04 -41.29 -57.12
C ARG A 517 -28.16 -42.25 -57.50
N ILE A 518 -28.71 -42.97 -56.53
CA ILE A 518 -29.85 -43.88 -56.74
C ILE A 518 -31.15 -43.09 -56.98
N GLY A 519 -31.28 -41.92 -56.34
CA GLY A 519 -32.42 -41.01 -56.50
C GLY A 519 -33.66 -41.39 -55.69
N ARG A 520 -33.58 -42.39 -54.79
CA ARG A 520 -34.71 -42.82 -53.96
C ARG A 520 -34.25 -43.43 -52.62
N TRP A 521 -35.01 -43.12 -51.56
CA TRP A 521 -34.88 -43.73 -50.23
C TRP A 521 -36.25 -44.25 -49.75
N PRO A 522 -36.37 -45.43 -49.10
CA PRO A 522 -35.34 -46.46 -48.92
C PRO A 522 -34.74 -46.95 -50.25
N ILE A 523 -33.49 -47.42 -50.22
CA ILE A 523 -32.82 -47.94 -51.41
C ILE A 523 -33.62 -49.11 -52.01
N PRO A 524 -33.88 -49.13 -53.33
CA PRO A 524 -34.65 -50.20 -53.93
C PRO A 524 -33.98 -51.57 -53.79
N ASP A 525 -34.82 -52.60 -53.71
CA ASP A 525 -34.41 -53.98 -53.46
C ASP A 525 -33.49 -54.52 -54.56
N ARG A 526 -33.57 -53.97 -55.78
CA ARG A 526 -32.64 -54.31 -56.88
C ARG A 526 -31.19 -54.00 -56.53
N GLN A 527 -30.89 -52.80 -56.06
CA GLN A 527 -29.52 -52.40 -55.72
C GLN A 527 -28.98 -53.24 -54.55
N LEU A 528 -29.84 -53.56 -53.58
CA LEU A 528 -29.46 -54.40 -52.47
C LEU A 528 -29.21 -55.85 -52.90
N ALA A 529 -30.04 -56.40 -53.80
CA ALA A 529 -29.84 -57.72 -54.37
C ALA A 529 -28.54 -57.81 -55.18
N ASP A 530 -28.21 -56.78 -55.98
CA ASP A 530 -26.97 -56.72 -56.76
C ASP A 530 -25.73 -56.60 -55.85
N ALA A 531 -25.82 -55.82 -54.77
CA ALA A 531 -24.76 -55.71 -53.76
C ALA A 531 -24.53 -57.03 -53.01
N LEU A 532 -25.60 -57.69 -52.57
CA LEU A 532 -25.53 -58.99 -51.91
C LEU A 532 -24.95 -60.07 -52.84
N ALA A 533 -25.33 -60.07 -54.12
CA ALA A 533 -24.77 -61.00 -55.11
C ALA A 533 -23.26 -60.78 -55.30
N THR A 534 -22.82 -59.51 -55.35
CA THR A 534 -21.40 -59.14 -55.47
C THR A 534 -20.61 -59.58 -54.24
N ILE A 535 -21.15 -59.34 -53.05
CA ILE A 535 -20.52 -59.73 -51.79
C ILE A 535 -20.45 -61.26 -51.69
N GLU A 536 -21.53 -61.99 -51.97
CA GLU A 536 -21.51 -63.46 -51.90
C GLU A 536 -20.55 -64.11 -52.90
N ALA A 537 -20.39 -63.51 -54.09
CA ALA A 537 -19.40 -63.97 -55.06
C ALA A 537 -17.95 -63.91 -54.53
N ALA A 538 -17.67 -63.03 -53.56
CA ALA A 538 -16.37 -62.92 -52.89
C ALA A 538 -16.19 -63.92 -51.73
N ASN A 539 -17.18 -64.79 -51.46
CA ASN A 539 -17.12 -65.84 -50.43
C ASN A 539 -16.80 -65.32 -49.00
N PRO A 540 -17.61 -64.39 -48.46
CA PRO A 540 -17.43 -63.86 -47.12
C PRO A 540 -17.74 -64.95 -46.08
N ARG A 541 -17.36 -64.70 -44.83
CA ARG A 541 -17.67 -65.59 -43.71
C ARG A 541 -19.09 -65.41 -43.20
N ALA A 542 -19.56 -64.17 -43.15
CA ALA A 542 -20.93 -63.81 -42.79
C ALA A 542 -21.28 -62.47 -43.44
N ILE A 543 -22.56 -62.23 -43.70
CA ILE A 543 -23.07 -60.95 -44.19
C ILE A 543 -24.13 -60.47 -43.21
N GLY A 544 -23.95 -59.27 -42.64
CA GLY A 544 -24.95 -58.63 -41.80
C GLY A 544 -25.61 -57.48 -42.53
N LEU A 545 -26.92 -57.55 -42.70
CA LEU A 545 -27.72 -56.50 -43.31
C LEU A 545 -28.36 -55.64 -42.22
N ASP A 546 -27.71 -54.53 -41.88
CA ASP A 546 -28.17 -53.52 -40.92
C ASP A 546 -29.11 -52.51 -41.60
N LEU A 547 -30.19 -53.03 -42.19
CA LEU A 547 -31.25 -52.27 -42.84
C LEU A 547 -32.59 -52.94 -42.60
N TYR A 548 -33.59 -52.18 -42.15
CA TYR A 548 -34.95 -52.68 -42.02
C TYR A 548 -35.54 -52.98 -43.41
N ARG A 549 -35.99 -54.22 -43.58
CA ARG A 549 -36.58 -54.78 -44.81
C ARG A 549 -37.80 -55.65 -44.48
N ASP A 550 -38.69 -55.12 -43.66
CA ASP A 550 -40.00 -55.69 -43.32
C ASP A 550 -41.01 -55.56 -44.47
N LEU A 551 -40.88 -54.50 -45.28
CA LEU A 551 -41.73 -54.19 -46.43
C LEU A 551 -40.96 -54.24 -47.76
N PRO A 552 -41.62 -54.61 -48.87
CA PRO A 552 -41.01 -54.64 -50.20
C PRO A 552 -40.69 -53.23 -50.71
N VAL A 553 -39.52 -53.05 -51.35
CA VAL A 553 -39.09 -51.78 -51.95
C VAL A 553 -38.76 -51.96 -53.42
N GLU A 554 -39.75 -51.78 -54.29
CA GLU A 554 -39.58 -51.95 -55.74
C GLU A 554 -38.73 -50.83 -56.40
N PRO A 555 -38.00 -51.12 -57.50
CA PRO A 555 -37.95 -52.41 -58.20
C PRO A 555 -36.99 -53.44 -57.55
N GLY A 556 -37.25 -54.73 -57.78
CA GLY A 556 -36.29 -55.81 -57.55
C GLY A 556 -36.54 -56.69 -56.33
N HIS A 557 -37.75 -56.64 -55.75
CA HIS A 557 -38.07 -57.38 -54.54
C HIS A 557 -37.89 -58.91 -54.71
N ARG A 558 -38.27 -59.44 -55.88
CA ARG A 558 -38.11 -60.88 -56.19
C ARG A 558 -36.65 -61.32 -56.21
N GLU A 559 -35.76 -60.49 -56.76
CA GLU A 559 -34.32 -60.74 -56.77
C GLU A 559 -33.75 -60.71 -55.35
N LEU A 560 -34.16 -59.76 -54.51
CA LEU A 560 -33.72 -59.68 -53.12
C LEU A 560 -34.16 -60.91 -52.31
N ILE A 561 -35.43 -61.31 -52.43
CA ILE A 561 -35.95 -62.52 -51.79
C ILE A 561 -35.18 -63.76 -52.28
N ARG A 562 -34.80 -63.83 -53.56
CA ARG A 562 -33.96 -64.92 -54.07
C ARG A 562 -32.59 -64.94 -53.37
N GLN A 563 -31.97 -63.78 -53.13
CA GLN A 563 -30.71 -63.71 -52.37
C GLN A 563 -30.90 -64.15 -50.91
N PHE A 564 -32.00 -63.75 -50.25
CA PHE A 564 -32.32 -64.18 -48.89
C PHE A 564 -32.53 -65.69 -48.79
N SER A 565 -33.23 -66.27 -49.78
CA SER A 565 -33.45 -67.71 -49.86
C SER A 565 -32.19 -68.50 -50.25
N ALA A 566 -31.30 -67.95 -51.07
CA ALA A 566 -30.11 -68.65 -51.56
C ALA A 566 -28.91 -68.58 -50.59
N SER A 567 -28.72 -67.47 -49.88
CA SER A 567 -27.56 -67.29 -49.01
C SER A 567 -27.67 -68.11 -47.72
N ASP A 568 -26.55 -68.75 -47.34
CA ASP A 568 -26.37 -69.39 -46.05
C ASP A 568 -25.63 -68.55 -44.99
N ARG A 569 -25.24 -67.33 -45.36
CA ARG A 569 -24.35 -66.47 -44.60
C ARG A 569 -24.95 -65.11 -44.27
N LEU A 570 -26.13 -64.82 -44.81
CA LEU A 570 -26.84 -63.55 -44.64
C LEU A 570 -27.72 -63.54 -43.39
N PHE A 571 -27.54 -62.51 -42.58
CA PHE A 571 -28.33 -62.21 -41.38
C PHE A 571 -28.97 -60.84 -41.54
N GLY A 572 -30.26 -60.73 -41.22
CA GLY A 572 -31.02 -59.48 -41.24
C GLY A 572 -31.28 -58.95 -39.84
N ILE A 573 -31.82 -57.73 -39.76
CA ILE A 573 -32.20 -57.12 -38.49
C ILE A 573 -33.70 -57.13 -38.21
N GLU A 574 -34.03 -57.11 -36.94
CA GLU A 574 -35.31 -56.64 -36.41
C GLU A 574 -35.09 -55.54 -35.36
N LYS A 575 -36.16 -54.84 -35.00
CA LYS A 575 -36.19 -54.00 -33.81
C LYS A 575 -37.10 -54.65 -32.78
N ALA A 576 -36.49 -55.17 -31.71
CA ALA A 576 -37.16 -55.95 -30.68
C ALA A 576 -37.81 -55.08 -29.61
N VAL A 577 -37.33 -53.85 -29.38
CA VAL A 577 -37.89 -52.91 -28.38
C VAL A 577 -38.73 -51.83 -29.08
N GLU A 578 -39.83 -51.41 -28.44
CA GLU A 578 -40.79 -50.46 -29.02
C GLU A 578 -40.15 -49.13 -29.47
N PRO A 579 -40.53 -48.56 -30.64
CA PRO A 579 -41.44 -49.15 -31.63
C PRO A 579 -40.80 -50.35 -32.35
N LYS A 580 -41.50 -51.50 -32.34
CA LYS A 580 -41.00 -52.76 -32.95
C LYS A 580 -41.02 -52.69 -34.48
N VAL A 581 -40.01 -53.28 -35.12
CA VAL A 581 -39.92 -53.45 -36.57
C VAL A 581 -39.65 -54.91 -36.86
N ALA A 582 -40.49 -55.54 -37.67
CA ALA A 582 -40.37 -56.96 -37.99
C ALA A 582 -39.12 -57.23 -38.85
N PRO A 583 -38.53 -58.43 -38.79
CA PRO A 583 -37.49 -58.82 -39.73
C PRO A 583 -38.06 -59.22 -41.09
N PRO A 584 -37.19 -59.35 -42.12
CA PRO A 584 -37.57 -59.98 -43.38
C PRO A 584 -38.11 -61.41 -43.14
N PRO A 585 -39.33 -61.76 -43.62
CA PRO A 585 -39.97 -63.04 -43.33
C PRO A 585 -39.09 -64.26 -43.66
N VAL A 586 -38.41 -64.22 -44.81
CA VAL A 586 -37.54 -65.31 -45.29
C VAL A 586 -36.34 -65.54 -44.36
N LEU A 587 -35.74 -64.47 -43.83
CA LEU A 587 -34.62 -64.59 -42.89
C LEU A 587 -35.09 -65.05 -41.51
N ARG A 588 -36.31 -64.65 -41.10
CA ARG A 588 -36.93 -65.12 -39.86
C ARG A 588 -37.18 -66.62 -39.87
N GLU A 589 -37.73 -67.15 -40.96
CA GLU A 589 -37.96 -68.59 -41.14
C GLU A 589 -36.65 -69.40 -41.09
N LYS A 590 -35.56 -68.82 -41.60
CA LYS A 590 -34.21 -69.38 -41.54
C LYS A 590 -33.49 -69.20 -40.19
N GLN A 591 -34.11 -68.55 -39.21
CA GLN A 591 -33.48 -68.17 -37.94
C GLN A 591 -32.19 -67.38 -38.11
N ARG A 592 -32.15 -66.49 -39.12
CA ARG A 592 -31.00 -65.61 -39.41
C ARG A 592 -31.35 -64.14 -39.21
N VAL A 593 -31.84 -63.85 -38.02
CA VAL A 593 -32.27 -62.52 -37.61
C VAL A 593 -31.64 -62.23 -36.25
N GLY A 594 -31.05 -61.05 -36.12
CA GLY A 594 -30.67 -60.50 -34.82
C GLY A 594 -31.26 -59.11 -34.64
N PHE A 595 -31.47 -58.68 -33.40
CA PHE A 595 -32.00 -57.34 -33.14
C PHE A 595 -30.90 -56.25 -33.31
N ALA A 596 -31.32 -55.04 -33.67
CA ALA A 596 -30.46 -53.86 -33.81
C ALA A 596 -30.54 -52.88 -32.62
N ASP A 597 -31.37 -53.16 -31.62
CA ASP A 597 -31.56 -52.33 -30.42
C ASP A 597 -30.25 -52.05 -29.66
N GLN A 598 -30.10 -50.80 -29.22
CA GLN A 598 -28.93 -50.32 -28.48
C GLN A 598 -29.32 -49.72 -27.14
N ILE A 599 -28.42 -49.85 -26.16
CA ILE A 599 -28.62 -49.25 -24.84
C ILE A 599 -27.86 -47.94 -24.76
N VAL A 600 -28.63 -46.87 -24.57
CA VAL A 600 -28.11 -45.53 -24.37
C VAL A 600 -28.10 -45.22 -22.87
N ASP A 601 -26.95 -44.80 -22.35
CA ASP A 601 -26.80 -44.36 -20.96
C ASP A 601 -27.46 -43.00 -20.74
N ALA A 602 -27.60 -42.60 -19.47
CA ALA A 602 -28.31 -41.38 -19.08
C ALA A 602 -27.72 -40.08 -19.68
N ASP A 603 -26.47 -40.09 -20.13
CA ASP A 603 -25.80 -38.98 -20.80
C ASP A 603 -25.84 -39.07 -22.33
N GLY A 604 -26.63 -39.99 -22.88
CA GLY A 604 -26.86 -40.13 -24.33
C GLY A 604 -25.84 -41.02 -25.04
N LYS A 605 -24.87 -41.61 -24.34
CA LYS A 605 -23.81 -42.42 -24.96
C LYS A 605 -24.05 -43.92 -24.84
N VAL A 606 -23.54 -44.67 -25.82
CA VAL A 606 -23.51 -46.13 -25.78
C VAL A 606 -22.17 -46.59 -25.22
N ARG A 607 -22.19 -47.14 -24.00
CA ARG A 607 -21.01 -47.80 -23.36
C ARG A 607 -21.23 -49.28 -23.09
N ARG A 608 -22.43 -49.77 -23.35
CA ARG A 608 -22.87 -51.13 -23.05
C ARG A 608 -23.42 -51.76 -24.32
N ALA A 609 -23.02 -53.00 -24.58
CA ALA A 609 -23.55 -53.80 -25.66
C ALA A 609 -24.67 -54.69 -25.12
N LEU A 610 -25.84 -54.61 -25.73
CA LEU A 610 -26.96 -55.50 -25.46
C LEU A 610 -26.82 -56.76 -26.33
N LEU A 611 -26.48 -57.89 -25.73
CA LEU A 611 -26.21 -59.13 -26.46
C LEU A 611 -27.47 -59.96 -26.67
N THR A 612 -28.33 -60.01 -25.66
CA THR A 612 -29.61 -60.73 -25.73
C THR A 612 -30.73 -59.95 -25.04
N ILE A 613 -31.97 -60.18 -25.46
CA ILE A 613 -33.19 -59.69 -24.81
C ILE A 613 -34.09 -60.90 -24.56
N GLY A 614 -34.69 -60.98 -23.37
CA GLY A 614 -35.71 -61.98 -23.07
C GLY A 614 -37.09 -61.34 -22.99
N GLU A 615 -38.02 -61.73 -23.86
CA GLU A 615 -39.42 -61.32 -23.82
C GLU A 615 -40.31 -62.57 -23.93
N ALA A 616 -41.27 -62.76 -23.02
CA ALA A 616 -42.26 -63.83 -23.04
C ALA A 616 -41.72 -65.28 -23.18
N GLY A 617 -40.48 -65.55 -22.75
CA GLY A 617 -39.86 -66.88 -22.81
C GLY A 617 -39.04 -67.16 -24.06
N GLU A 618 -39.02 -66.25 -25.04
CA GLU A 618 -38.08 -66.28 -26.17
C GLU A 618 -36.86 -65.41 -25.87
N VAL A 619 -35.66 -65.97 -26.09
CA VAL A 619 -34.41 -65.22 -26.03
C VAL A 619 -34.05 -64.82 -27.45
N ARG A 620 -33.98 -63.51 -27.69
CA ARG A 620 -33.52 -62.93 -28.94
C ARG A 620 -32.08 -62.47 -28.77
N THR A 621 -31.30 -62.60 -29.83
CA THR A 621 -29.87 -62.26 -29.90
C THR A 621 -29.67 -61.04 -30.77
N SER A 622 -28.65 -60.24 -30.46
CA SER A 622 -28.29 -59.08 -31.30
C SER A 622 -27.67 -59.54 -32.62
N LEU A 623 -27.78 -58.71 -33.67
CA LEU A 623 -27.12 -58.96 -34.96
C LEU A 623 -25.62 -59.27 -34.79
N ALA A 624 -24.95 -58.53 -33.90
CA ALA A 624 -23.52 -58.72 -33.67
C ALA A 624 -23.18 -60.09 -33.06
N VAL A 625 -24.05 -60.63 -32.20
CA VAL A 625 -23.89 -61.97 -31.61
C VAL A 625 -24.08 -63.04 -32.68
N GLU A 626 -25.12 -62.94 -33.51
CA GLU A 626 -25.37 -63.89 -34.61
C GLU A 626 -24.19 -63.98 -35.57
N LEU A 627 -23.67 -62.83 -36.01
CA LEU A 627 -22.52 -62.78 -36.91
C LEU A 627 -21.25 -63.33 -36.27
N ALA A 628 -20.98 -62.99 -35.01
CA ALA A 628 -19.80 -63.46 -34.30
C ALA A 628 -19.86 -64.98 -34.06
N LEU A 629 -21.01 -65.52 -33.64
CA LEU A 629 -21.18 -66.95 -33.44
C LEU A 629 -21.07 -67.71 -34.77
N HIS A 630 -21.65 -67.22 -35.86
CA HIS A 630 -21.51 -67.84 -37.18
C HIS A 630 -20.06 -67.86 -37.67
N TYR A 631 -19.33 -66.76 -37.48
CA TYR A 631 -17.90 -66.70 -37.79
C TYR A 631 -17.11 -67.74 -36.98
N LEU A 632 -17.39 -67.86 -35.68
CA LEU A 632 -16.66 -68.75 -34.75
C LEU A 632 -17.02 -70.23 -34.89
N GLN A 633 -18.20 -70.58 -35.41
CA GLN A 633 -18.59 -71.97 -35.69
C GLN A 633 -17.56 -72.69 -36.55
N THR A 634 -16.98 -71.99 -37.52
CA THR A 634 -15.97 -72.54 -38.42
C THR A 634 -14.62 -72.82 -37.76
N ALA A 635 -14.36 -72.20 -36.61
CA ALA A 635 -13.24 -72.51 -35.73
C ALA A 635 -13.60 -73.58 -34.67
N ASN A 636 -14.76 -74.23 -34.79
CA ASN A 636 -15.34 -75.17 -33.83
C ASN A 636 -15.48 -74.58 -32.41
N LEU A 637 -15.75 -73.28 -32.31
CA LEU A 637 -15.98 -72.61 -31.04
C LEU A 637 -17.48 -72.38 -30.83
N THR A 638 -18.02 -72.97 -29.76
CA THR A 638 -19.42 -72.84 -29.35
C THR A 638 -19.56 -72.07 -28.05
N LEU A 639 -20.73 -71.46 -27.85
CA LEU A 639 -21.06 -70.74 -26.61
C LEU A 639 -21.45 -71.73 -25.51
N GLU A 640 -20.75 -71.72 -24.39
CA GLU A 640 -20.98 -72.62 -23.25
C GLU A 640 -21.46 -71.82 -22.02
N PRO A 641 -22.63 -72.12 -21.44
CA PRO A 641 -23.05 -71.51 -20.18
C PRO A 641 -22.19 -72.03 -19.03
N ILE A 642 -21.57 -71.13 -18.27
CA ILE A 642 -20.91 -71.47 -17.00
C ILE A 642 -21.93 -71.42 -15.86
N ASP A 643 -22.69 -70.33 -15.79
CA ASP A 643 -23.80 -70.12 -14.86
C ASP A 643 -24.79 -69.09 -15.43
N ALA A 644 -25.80 -68.69 -14.65
CA ALA A 644 -26.85 -67.76 -15.09
C ALA A 644 -26.33 -66.39 -15.57
N ASN A 645 -25.14 -65.98 -15.12
CA ASN A 645 -24.56 -64.68 -15.41
C ASN A 645 -23.27 -64.76 -16.24
N ARG A 646 -22.76 -65.95 -16.57
CA ARG A 646 -21.47 -66.10 -17.26
C ARG A 646 -21.50 -67.12 -18.38
N TYR A 647 -20.90 -66.74 -19.51
CA TYR A 647 -20.73 -67.59 -20.68
C TYR A 647 -19.27 -67.68 -21.09
N ARG A 648 -18.84 -68.88 -21.50
CA ARG A 648 -17.53 -69.09 -22.12
C ARG A 648 -17.68 -69.16 -23.64
N LEU A 649 -16.77 -68.51 -24.33
CA LEU A 649 -16.63 -68.60 -25.79
C LEU A 649 -15.15 -68.53 -26.14
N GLY A 650 -14.60 -69.66 -26.60
CA GLY A 650 -13.16 -69.80 -26.85
C GLY A 650 -12.32 -69.49 -25.61
N LYS A 651 -11.39 -68.54 -25.72
CA LYS A 651 -10.49 -68.12 -24.63
C LYS A 651 -11.14 -67.18 -23.61
N ALA A 652 -12.32 -66.65 -23.89
CA ALA A 652 -12.95 -65.60 -23.09
C ALA A 652 -14.12 -66.12 -22.23
N VAL A 653 -14.29 -65.46 -21.08
CA VAL A 653 -15.48 -65.56 -20.24
C VAL A 653 -16.16 -64.19 -20.25
N PHE A 654 -17.40 -64.17 -20.72
CA PHE A 654 -18.24 -62.98 -20.71
C PHE A 654 -19.01 -62.99 -19.40
N ASP A 655 -18.86 -61.91 -18.63
CA ASP A 655 -19.61 -61.67 -17.40
C ASP A 655 -20.78 -60.72 -17.70
N ARG A 656 -21.94 -61.00 -17.13
CA ARG A 656 -23.12 -60.13 -17.27
C ARG A 656 -22.89 -58.82 -16.53
N PHE A 657 -23.19 -57.71 -17.18
CA PHE A 657 -23.24 -56.37 -16.58
C PHE A 657 -24.26 -56.34 -15.43
N GLU A 658 -23.81 -55.95 -14.24
CA GLU A 658 -24.63 -55.73 -13.06
C GLU A 658 -24.92 -54.25 -12.81
N LYS A 659 -26.02 -53.95 -12.11
CA LYS A 659 -26.57 -52.58 -11.98
C LYS A 659 -25.60 -51.54 -11.39
N ASN A 660 -24.62 -51.99 -10.61
CA ASN A 660 -23.65 -51.15 -9.90
C ASN A 660 -22.20 -51.42 -10.33
N ASP A 661 -21.98 -51.99 -11.53
CA ASP A 661 -20.63 -52.25 -12.00
C ASP A 661 -19.84 -50.94 -12.20
N GLY A 662 -18.65 -50.87 -11.61
CA GLY A 662 -17.75 -49.74 -11.74
C GLY A 662 -18.39 -48.43 -11.24
N GLY A 663 -18.49 -47.44 -12.13
CA GLY A 663 -19.08 -46.14 -11.79
C GLY A 663 -20.59 -46.06 -11.92
N TYR A 664 -21.26 -47.12 -12.38
CA TYR A 664 -22.71 -47.12 -12.52
C TYR A 664 -23.41 -47.26 -11.17
N ILE A 665 -24.53 -46.56 -11.02
CA ILE A 665 -25.42 -46.68 -9.87
C ILE A 665 -26.82 -46.93 -10.41
N ARG A 666 -27.37 -48.12 -10.12
CA ARG A 666 -28.73 -48.52 -10.52
C ARG A 666 -28.94 -48.42 -12.04
N ALA A 667 -28.00 -48.91 -12.83
CA ALA A 667 -28.13 -48.94 -14.28
C ALA A 667 -29.42 -49.65 -14.71
N ASN A 668 -30.01 -49.17 -15.82
CA ASN A 668 -31.16 -49.82 -16.42
C ASN A 668 -30.72 -51.14 -17.08
N ASN A 669 -31.36 -52.25 -16.67
CA ASN A 669 -30.98 -53.58 -17.12
C ASN A 669 -31.81 -54.11 -18.31
N MET A 670 -32.84 -53.42 -18.80
CA MET A 670 -33.67 -53.80 -19.97
C MET A 670 -34.04 -55.31 -20.12
N GLY A 671 -33.95 -56.11 -19.04
CA GLY A 671 -34.18 -57.56 -19.05
C GLY A 671 -33.12 -58.44 -19.73
N GLY A 672 -32.10 -57.88 -20.40
CA GLY A 672 -31.19 -58.62 -21.28
C GLY A 672 -29.83 -59.03 -20.70
N TYR A 673 -29.04 -59.78 -21.48
CA TYR A 673 -27.62 -60.01 -21.22
C TYR A 673 -26.81 -58.87 -21.83
N GLN A 674 -26.08 -58.14 -20.99
CA GLN A 674 -25.33 -56.97 -21.38
C GLN A 674 -23.87 -57.15 -21.00
N ILE A 675 -22.98 -56.56 -21.80
CA ILE A 675 -21.56 -56.46 -21.46
C ILE A 675 -21.09 -55.02 -21.64
N TRP A 676 -19.96 -54.71 -21.04
CA TRP A 676 -19.26 -53.46 -21.31
C TRP A 676 -18.71 -53.47 -22.72
N LEU A 677 -18.92 -52.36 -23.44
CA LEU A 677 -18.46 -52.23 -24.81
C LEU A 677 -17.01 -51.75 -24.82
N ASP A 678 -16.13 -52.64 -25.27
CA ASP A 678 -14.73 -52.39 -25.50
C ASP A 678 -14.49 -52.05 -26.98
N TYR A 679 -14.69 -50.77 -27.33
CA TYR A 679 -14.51 -50.28 -28.69
C TYR A 679 -13.09 -50.53 -29.23
N ARG A 680 -13.02 -51.04 -30.45
CA ARG A 680 -11.81 -51.01 -31.31
C ARG A 680 -11.50 -49.59 -31.75
N GLY A 681 -12.52 -48.84 -32.14
CA GLY A 681 -12.43 -47.42 -32.51
C GLY A 681 -13.60 -46.98 -33.42
N THR A 682 -13.36 -45.91 -34.16
CA THR A 682 -14.30 -45.35 -35.15
C THR A 682 -14.15 -46.06 -36.51
N ALA A 683 -14.81 -45.55 -37.56
CA ALA A 683 -14.79 -46.12 -38.91
C ALA A 683 -13.37 -46.38 -39.46
N GLU A 684 -12.39 -45.57 -39.10
CA GLU A 684 -10.98 -45.71 -39.52
C GLU A 684 -10.31 -47.02 -39.09
N LYS A 685 -10.88 -47.72 -38.09
CA LYS A 685 -10.37 -49.01 -37.61
C LYS A 685 -10.93 -50.21 -38.38
N PHE A 686 -11.80 -49.99 -39.37
CA PHE A 686 -12.44 -51.06 -40.15
C PHE A 686 -12.25 -50.81 -41.65
N PRO A 687 -11.91 -51.83 -42.46
CA PRO A 687 -12.01 -51.76 -43.92
C PRO A 687 -13.42 -51.32 -44.33
N THR A 688 -13.51 -50.13 -44.93
CA THR A 688 -14.78 -49.45 -45.21
C THR A 688 -14.87 -49.09 -46.69
N PHE A 689 -15.99 -49.45 -47.32
CA PHE A 689 -16.27 -49.21 -48.74
C PHE A 689 -17.67 -48.65 -48.90
N SER A 690 -17.89 -47.74 -49.84
CA SER A 690 -19.25 -47.27 -50.13
C SER A 690 -20.01 -48.26 -51.03
N LEU A 691 -21.35 -48.25 -50.96
CA LEU A 691 -22.21 -49.09 -51.79
C LEU A 691 -21.93 -48.86 -53.29
N ARG A 692 -21.70 -47.60 -53.71
CA ARG A 692 -21.28 -47.29 -55.08
C ARG A 692 -19.97 -47.96 -55.49
N GLN A 693 -18.94 -47.96 -54.62
CA GLN A 693 -17.65 -48.57 -54.93
C GLN A 693 -17.80 -50.07 -55.13
N LEU A 694 -18.64 -50.71 -54.31
CA LEU A 694 -18.95 -52.13 -54.45
C LEU A 694 -19.66 -52.42 -55.79
N LEU A 695 -20.71 -51.67 -56.11
CA LEU A 695 -21.52 -51.87 -57.32
C LEU A 695 -20.77 -51.51 -58.62
N ASP A 696 -19.86 -50.55 -58.57
CA ASP A 696 -19.00 -50.17 -59.70
C ASP A 696 -17.80 -51.14 -59.88
N GLY A 697 -17.69 -52.19 -59.05
CA GLY A 697 -16.61 -53.18 -59.12
C GLY A 697 -15.24 -52.67 -58.68
N GLN A 698 -15.19 -51.64 -57.83
CA GLN A 698 -13.97 -51.01 -57.33
C GLN A 698 -13.43 -51.65 -56.03
N VAL A 699 -14.20 -52.56 -55.42
CA VAL A 699 -13.80 -53.29 -54.21
C VAL A 699 -13.22 -54.64 -54.62
N SER A 700 -11.96 -54.87 -54.25
CA SER A 700 -11.27 -56.13 -54.56
C SER A 700 -11.83 -57.28 -53.70
N PRO A 701 -12.08 -58.49 -54.27
CA PRO A 701 -12.69 -59.61 -53.54
C PRO A 701 -11.95 -60.05 -52.27
N ASP A 702 -10.61 -59.93 -52.22
CA ASP A 702 -9.76 -60.26 -51.05
C ASP A 702 -10.03 -59.38 -49.81
N LEU A 703 -10.68 -58.22 -50.03
CA LEU A 703 -11.11 -57.33 -48.95
C LEU A 703 -12.44 -57.77 -48.32
N LEU A 704 -13.13 -58.74 -48.93
CA LEU A 704 -14.43 -59.28 -48.48
C LEU A 704 -14.36 -60.78 -48.14
N GLU A 705 -13.43 -61.52 -48.76
CA GLU A 705 -13.22 -62.95 -48.56
C GLU A 705 -12.88 -63.29 -47.10
N ASP A 706 -13.51 -64.35 -46.57
CA ASP A 706 -13.33 -64.88 -45.20
C ASP A 706 -13.53 -63.84 -44.06
N ARG A 707 -14.29 -62.76 -44.35
CA ARG A 707 -14.62 -61.71 -43.39
C ARG A 707 -16.10 -61.64 -43.10
N ILE A 708 -16.46 -61.00 -42.00
CA ILE A 708 -17.82 -60.55 -41.75
C ILE A 708 -18.01 -59.25 -42.53
N VAL A 709 -18.95 -59.21 -43.46
CA VAL A 709 -19.28 -58.02 -44.24
C VAL A 709 -20.58 -57.43 -43.71
N LEU A 710 -20.49 -56.25 -43.09
CA LEU A 710 -21.65 -55.51 -42.61
C LEU A 710 -22.10 -54.50 -43.67
N ILE A 711 -23.39 -54.47 -43.98
CA ILE A 711 -23.98 -53.48 -44.88
C ILE A 711 -24.90 -52.59 -44.06
N GLY A 712 -24.65 -51.29 -44.03
CA GLY A 712 -25.45 -50.38 -43.21
C GLY A 712 -25.35 -48.93 -43.60
N MET A 713 -26.20 -48.10 -42.99
CA MET A 713 -26.37 -46.71 -43.36
C MET A 713 -25.40 -45.79 -42.62
N THR A 714 -24.80 -44.84 -43.35
CA THR A 714 -23.94 -43.77 -42.81
C THR A 714 -24.33 -42.39 -43.34
N ALA A 715 -25.45 -42.29 -44.07
CA ALA A 715 -26.01 -41.04 -44.57
C ALA A 715 -26.49 -40.17 -43.39
N GLU A 716 -26.15 -38.87 -43.41
CA GLU A 716 -26.50 -37.91 -42.34
C GLU A 716 -28.02 -37.71 -42.20
N SER A 717 -28.80 -38.04 -43.24
CA SER A 717 -30.26 -38.06 -43.22
C SER A 717 -30.89 -39.21 -42.41
N SER A 718 -30.06 -40.14 -41.91
CA SER A 718 -30.47 -41.25 -41.04
C SER A 718 -30.59 -40.87 -39.56
N ASN A 719 -31.47 -41.54 -38.83
CA ASN A 719 -31.54 -41.47 -37.35
C ASN A 719 -30.70 -42.56 -36.64
N ASP A 720 -29.88 -43.32 -37.36
CA ASP A 720 -29.09 -44.44 -36.83
C ASP A 720 -27.66 -44.02 -36.40
N PHE A 721 -27.59 -43.01 -35.54
CA PHE A 721 -26.33 -42.41 -35.08
C PHE A 721 -26.29 -42.36 -33.55
N PHE A 722 -25.15 -42.76 -32.98
CA PHE A 722 -24.98 -42.88 -31.55
C PHE A 722 -23.80 -42.06 -31.02
N GLN A 723 -23.99 -41.45 -29.84
CA GLN A 723 -22.88 -40.90 -29.08
C GLN A 723 -22.11 -42.03 -28.41
N THR A 724 -20.79 -41.92 -28.37
CA THR A 724 -19.85 -42.93 -27.88
C THR A 724 -18.74 -42.23 -27.08
N PRO A 725 -17.85 -43.00 -26.43
CA PRO A 725 -16.67 -42.43 -25.78
C PRO A 725 -15.73 -41.60 -26.69
N TYR A 726 -15.84 -41.69 -28.03
CA TYR A 726 -14.93 -41.02 -28.96
C TYR A 726 -15.37 -39.64 -29.44
N ASN A 727 -16.66 -39.31 -29.38
CA ASN A 727 -17.24 -38.15 -30.07
C ASN A 727 -17.88 -37.14 -29.11
N SER A 728 -17.25 -36.94 -27.94
CA SER A 728 -17.81 -36.12 -26.87
C SER A 728 -16.72 -35.49 -26.00
N ASP A 729 -15.93 -34.58 -26.57
CA ASP A 729 -15.24 -33.58 -25.75
C ASP A 729 -16.16 -32.38 -25.56
N ARG A 730 -16.09 -31.74 -24.38
CA ARG A 730 -16.78 -30.47 -24.10
C ARG A 730 -16.43 -29.32 -25.06
N PHE A 731 -15.42 -29.54 -25.91
CA PHE A 731 -14.87 -28.57 -26.86
C PHE A 731 -14.81 -29.08 -28.31
N ASP A 732 -15.22 -30.33 -28.57
CA ASP A 732 -15.24 -30.89 -29.93
C ASP A 732 -16.45 -31.81 -30.11
N SER A 733 -17.40 -31.35 -30.92
CA SER A 733 -18.58 -32.10 -31.34
C SER A 733 -18.19 -33.07 -32.45
N GLY A 734 -17.39 -34.08 -32.11
CA GLY A 734 -17.05 -35.17 -33.00
C GLY A 734 -18.31 -35.80 -33.61
N ARG A 735 -18.21 -36.35 -34.81
CA ARG A 735 -19.37 -36.93 -35.49
C ARG A 735 -19.91 -38.14 -34.71
N PRO A 736 -21.23 -38.26 -34.52
CA PRO A 736 -21.88 -39.47 -34.02
C PRO A 736 -21.42 -40.72 -34.78
N LEU A 737 -21.33 -41.87 -34.11
CA LEU A 737 -20.94 -43.14 -34.74
C LEU A 737 -22.19 -43.79 -35.38
N PRO A 738 -22.17 -44.13 -36.68
CA PRO A 738 -23.27 -44.88 -37.29
C PRO A 738 -23.49 -46.26 -36.65
N GLY A 739 -24.74 -46.72 -36.56
CA GLY A 739 -25.13 -47.98 -35.92
C GLY A 739 -24.40 -49.21 -36.46
N VAL A 740 -24.14 -49.26 -37.77
CA VAL A 740 -23.37 -50.36 -38.39
C VAL A 740 -21.96 -50.52 -37.80
N PHE A 741 -21.29 -49.42 -37.44
CA PHE A 741 -19.97 -49.47 -36.81
C PHE A 741 -20.05 -49.85 -35.33
N LEU A 742 -21.20 -49.66 -34.69
CA LEU A 742 -21.45 -50.17 -33.34
C LEU A 742 -21.53 -51.70 -33.37
N HIS A 743 -22.28 -52.27 -34.31
CA HIS A 743 -22.29 -53.71 -34.57
C HIS A 743 -20.89 -54.23 -34.90
N ALA A 744 -20.12 -53.54 -35.74
CA ALA A 744 -18.74 -53.90 -36.07
C ALA A 744 -17.83 -53.94 -34.82
N ASN A 745 -17.97 -52.98 -33.91
CA ASN A 745 -17.22 -52.94 -32.66
C ASN A 745 -17.61 -54.09 -31.71
N ILE A 746 -18.90 -54.41 -31.59
CA ILE A 746 -19.38 -55.53 -30.76
C ILE A 746 -18.85 -56.86 -31.31
N VAL A 747 -18.95 -57.08 -32.63
CA VAL A 747 -18.38 -58.24 -33.31
C VAL A 747 -16.87 -58.33 -33.07
N SER A 748 -16.13 -57.23 -33.30
CA SER A 748 -14.68 -57.17 -33.08
C SER A 748 -14.30 -57.52 -31.64
N GLN A 749 -15.05 -57.03 -30.65
CA GLN A 749 -14.83 -57.35 -29.24
C GLN A 749 -15.04 -58.85 -28.98
N ILE A 750 -16.15 -59.43 -29.45
CA ILE A 750 -16.47 -60.86 -29.26
C ILE A 750 -15.39 -61.73 -29.89
N LEU A 751 -15.03 -61.48 -31.16
CA LEU A 751 -14.01 -62.25 -31.88
C LEU A 751 -12.63 -62.13 -31.22
N SER A 752 -12.23 -60.92 -30.82
CA SER A 752 -10.93 -60.71 -30.19
C SER A 752 -10.81 -61.38 -28.83
N ALA A 753 -11.89 -61.34 -28.05
CA ALA A 753 -11.93 -62.01 -26.76
C ALA A 753 -11.86 -63.54 -26.97
N ALA A 754 -12.69 -64.08 -27.87
CA ALA A 754 -12.79 -65.52 -28.09
C ALA A 754 -11.55 -66.14 -28.74
N LEU A 755 -10.98 -65.50 -29.78
CA LEU A 755 -9.85 -66.03 -30.56
C LEU A 755 -8.50 -65.60 -29.99
N ASP A 756 -8.35 -64.31 -29.68
CA ASP A 756 -7.06 -63.71 -29.33
C ASP A 756 -6.84 -63.68 -27.80
N GLY A 757 -7.90 -63.89 -27.01
CA GLY A 757 -7.84 -63.78 -25.55
C GLY A 757 -7.74 -62.33 -25.06
N ARG A 758 -8.25 -61.37 -25.83
CA ARG A 758 -8.30 -59.96 -25.42
C ARG A 758 -9.06 -59.84 -24.09
N PRO A 759 -8.48 -59.20 -23.05
CA PRO A 759 -9.17 -59.01 -21.77
C PRO A 759 -10.48 -58.24 -21.95
N LEU A 760 -11.56 -58.78 -21.40
CA LEU A 760 -12.85 -58.09 -21.35
C LEU A 760 -12.88 -57.11 -20.16
N PRO A 761 -13.50 -55.92 -20.30
CA PRO A 761 -13.66 -55.00 -19.19
C PRO A 761 -14.51 -55.62 -18.07
N ARG A 762 -14.05 -55.49 -16.84
CA ARG A 762 -14.71 -55.93 -15.61
C ARG A 762 -14.48 -54.95 -14.46
N SER A 763 -15.45 -54.91 -13.56
CA SER A 763 -15.42 -54.16 -12.31
C SER A 763 -14.83 -55.00 -11.17
N LEU A 764 -14.44 -54.35 -10.08
CA LEU A 764 -14.20 -55.05 -8.82
C LEU A 764 -15.52 -55.24 -8.07
N PRO A 765 -15.64 -56.28 -7.22
CA PRO A 765 -16.76 -56.38 -6.28
C PRO A 765 -16.90 -55.10 -5.45
N GLU A 766 -18.14 -54.65 -5.25
CA GLU A 766 -18.48 -53.37 -4.60
C GLU A 766 -17.77 -53.18 -3.24
N ALA A 767 -17.63 -54.26 -2.45
CA ALA A 767 -16.93 -54.22 -1.17
C ALA A 767 -15.43 -53.89 -1.32
N ILE A 768 -14.77 -54.42 -2.35
CA ILE A 768 -13.36 -54.18 -2.63
C ILE A 768 -13.16 -52.75 -3.13
N GLU A 769 -14.08 -52.24 -3.94
CA GLU A 769 -14.06 -50.84 -4.38
C GLU A 769 -14.22 -49.87 -3.20
N ASN A 770 -15.08 -50.19 -2.24
CA ASN A 770 -15.22 -49.38 -1.03
C ASN A 770 -13.95 -49.40 -0.17
N LEU A 771 -13.27 -50.55 -0.08
CA LEU A 771 -11.96 -50.67 0.57
C LEU A 771 -10.87 -49.90 -0.20
N TRP A 772 -10.93 -49.88 -1.52
CA TRP A 772 -10.03 -49.08 -2.36
C TRP A 772 -10.16 -47.58 -2.07
N ILE A 773 -11.39 -47.06 -1.93
CA ILE A 773 -11.63 -45.66 -1.55
C ILE A 773 -11.08 -45.38 -0.15
N LEU A 774 -11.29 -46.29 0.80
CA LEU A 774 -10.76 -46.17 2.16
C LEU A 774 -9.23 -46.18 2.20
N LEU A 775 -8.59 -47.01 1.37
CA LEU A 775 -7.13 -47.07 1.24
C LEU A 775 -6.57 -45.69 0.83
N TRP A 776 -7.17 -45.04 -0.16
CA TRP A 776 -6.74 -43.73 -0.64
C TRP A 776 -7.07 -42.59 0.34
N ALA A 777 -8.17 -42.69 1.11
CA ALA A 777 -8.41 -41.83 2.28
C ALA A 777 -7.34 -41.99 3.37
N GLY A 778 -6.86 -43.22 3.59
CA GLY A 778 -5.75 -43.53 4.48
C GLY A 778 -4.45 -42.90 4.00
N ALA A 779 -4.11 -43.08 2.72
CA ALA A 779 -2.93 -42.48 2.10
C ALA A 779 -2.93 -40.94 2.20
N GLY A 780 -4.07 -40.31 1.92
CA GLY A 780 -4.23 -38.86 2.08
C GLY A 780 -4.08 -38.41 3.52
N SER A 781 -4.59 -39.17 4.49
CA SER A 781 -4.40 -38.89 5.90
C SER A 781 -2.93 -38.96 6.34
N VAL A 782 -2.16 -39.91 5.79
CA VAL A 782 -0.72 -40.03 6.03
C VAL A 782 0.04 -38.86 5.42
N ILE A 783 -0.26 -38.44 4.19
CA ILE A 783 0.40 -37.27 3.58
C ILE A 783 0.04 -35.97 4.31
N GLY A 784 -1.24 -35.79 4.67
CA GLY A 784 -1.71 -34.60 5.39
C GLY A 784 -1.00 -34.40 6.74
N ARG A 785 -0.41 -35.45 7.31
CA ARG A 785 0.45 -35.38 8.49
C ARG A 785 1.81 -34.71 8.20
N TYR A 786 2.38 -34.89 7.00
CA TYR A 786 3.74 -34.45 6.65
C TYR A 786 3.74 -33.18 5.79
N ARG A 787 3.59 -32.00 6.44
CA ARG A 787 3.45 -30.69 5.75
C ARG A 787 4.63 -30.30 4.85
N LYS A 788 5.85 -30.76 5.12
CA LYS A 788 7.07 -30.31 4.42
C LYS A 788 7.10 -30.74 2.94
N PHE A 789 6.55 -31.91 2.63
CA PHE A 789 6.57 -32.48 1.27
C PHE A 789 5.16 -32.63 0.67
N PHE A 790 4.17 -31.99 1.29
CA PHE A 790 2.75 -32.14 0.96
C PHE A 790 2.41 -31.98 -0.52
N PRO A 791 2.77 -30.89 -1.23
CA PRO A 791 2.33 -30.69 -2.60
C PRO A 791 2.95 -31.71 -3.57
N VAL A 792 4.23 -32.04 -3.38
CA VAL A 792 4.95 -33.01 -4.24
C VAL A 792 4.43 -34.43 -3.99
N ALA A 793 4.22 -34.81 -2.74
CA ALA A 793 3.69 -36.12 -2.38
C ALA A 793 2.25 -36.31 -2.89
N LEU A 794 1.40 -35.28 -2.76
CA LEU A 794 0.04 -35.31 -3.28
C LEU A 794 0.02 -35.44 -4.81
N LEU A 795 0.82 -34.64 -5.52
CA LEU A 795 0.91 -34.73 -6.99
C LEU A 795 1.40 -36.11 -7.44
N SER A 796 2.42 -36.65 -6.78
CA SER A 796 2.99 -37.97 -7.11
C SER A 796 1.98 -39.09 -6.86
N LEU A 797 1.25 -39.06 -5.74
CA LEU A 797 0.23 -40.06 -5.45
C LEU A 797 -0.98 -39.97 -6.37
N THR A 798 -1.45 -38.76 -6.70
CA THR A 798 -2.54 -38.58 -7.66
C THR A 798 -2.11 -39.07 -9.05
N GLY A 799 -0.90 -38.72 -9.50
CA GLY A 799 -0.35 -39.23 -10.76
C GLY A 799 -0.22 -40.76 -10.76
N GLY A 800 0.27 -41.34 -9.66
CA GLY A 800 0.35 -42.78 -9.46
C GLY A 800 -1.02 -43.46 -9.44
N LEU A 801 -2.05 -42.84 -8.84
CA LEU A 801 -3.43 -43.33 -8.85
C LEU A 801 -3.99 -43.34 -10.28
N VAL A 802 -3.89 -42.23 -11.01
CA VAL A 802 -4.38 -42.14 -12.41
C VAL A 802 -3.64 -43.14 -13.29
N GLY A 803 -2.31 -43.19 -13.22
CA GLY A 803 -1.50 -44.13 -13.98
C GLY A 803 -1.79 -45.59 -13.63
N GLY A 804 -1.95 -45.90 -12.34
CA GLY A 804 -2.31 -47.23 -11.85
C GLY A 804 -3.70 -47.67 -12.32
N CYS A 805 -4.70 -46.80 -12.25
CA CYS A 805 -6.04 -47.08 -12.79
C CYS A 805 -6.00 -47.28 -14.30
N TYR A 806 -5.22 -46.49 -15.05
CA TYR A 806 -5.08 -46.66 -16.49
C TYR A 806 -4.39 -47.99 -16.85
N LEU A 807 -3.32 -48.36 -16.15
CA LEU A 807 -2.66 -49.66 -16.35
C LEU A 807 -3.60 -50.84 -16.03
N ALA A 808 -4.37 -50.74 -14.94
CA ALA A 808 -5.39 -51.73 -14.61
C ALA A 808 -6.45 -51.84 -15.73
N PHE A 809 -6.88 -50.70 -16.28
CA PHE A 809 -7.82 -50.64 -17.40
C PHE A 809 -7.29 -51.32 -18.67
N LEU A 810 -6.00 -51.17 -18.99
CA LEU A 810 -5.37 -51.88 -20.12
C LEU A 810 -5.43 -53.41 -19.96
N HIS A 811 -5.49 -53.90 -18.71
CA HIS A 811 -5.67 -55.32 -18.38
C HIS A 811 -7.14 -55.71 -18.14
N GLY A 812 -8.09 -54.85 -18.49
CA GLY A 812 -9.53 -55.10 -18.39
C GLY A 812 -10.15 -54.77 -17.03
N TRP A 813 -9.45 -54.10 -16.11
CA TRP A 813 -10.00 -53.75 -14.79
C TRP A 813 -10.38 -52.26 -14.72
N TRP A 814 -11.66 -51.95 -14.42
CA TRP A 814 -12.06 -50.59 -14.06
C TRP A 814 -11.98 -50.43 -12.53
N LEU A 815 -11.00 -49.63 -12.09
CA LEU A 815 -10.87 -49.20 -10.69
C LEU A 815 -11.47 -47.80 -10.51
N PRO A 816 -12.29 -47.56 -9.47
CA PRO A 816 -12.94 -46.27 -9.26
C PRO A 816 -11.91 -45.17 -9.00
N LEU A 817 -11.72 -44.30 -9.99
CA LEU A 817 -10.68 -43.27 -9.98
C LEU A 817 -11.15 -42.02 -9.22
N VAL A 818 -12.34 -41.52 -9.54
CA VAL A 818 -12.83 -40.24 -9.02
C VAL A 818 -13.08 -40.32 -7.51
N PRO A 819 -13.81 -41.31 -6.97
CA PRO A 819 -13.97 -41.45 -5.52
C PRO A 819 -12.64 -41.59 -4.77
N ALA A 820 -11.68 -42.34 -5.33
CA ALA A 820 -10.35 -42.52 -4.73
C ALA A 820 -9.53 -41.22 -4.73
N ALA A 821 -9.55 -40.46 -5.84
CA ALA A 821 -8.86 -39.18 -5.95
C ALA A 821 -9.45 -38.13 -5.00
N LEU A 822 -10.78 -38.07 -4.87
CA LEU A 822 -11.45 -37.22 -3.89
C LEU A 822 -11.11 -37.62 -2.45
N ALA A 823 -11.07 -38.93 -2.16
CA ALA A 823 -10.71 -39.44 -0.85
C ALA A 823 -9.29 -39.04 -0.45
N LEU A 824 -8.34 -39.20 -1.37
CA LEU A 824 -6.96 -38.75 -1.22
C LEU A 824 -6.89 -37.23 -0.98
N GLY A 825 -7.53 -36.44 -1.85
CA GLY A 825 -7.53 -34.98 -1.79
C GLY A 825 -8.13 -34.42 -0.50
N PHE A 826 -9.38 -34.78 -0.17
CA PHE A 826 -10.09 -34.25 0.99
C PHE A 826 -9.43 -34.64 2.31
N THR A 827 -9.00 -35.90 2.48
CA THR A 827 -8.31 -36.29 3.71
C THR A 827 -6.96 -35.58 3.87
N SER A 828 -6.21 -35.43 2.78
CA SER A 828 -4.92 -34.73 2.80
C SER A 828 -5.05 -33.25 3.21
N ALA A 829 -6.16 -32.60 2.85
CA ALA A 829 -6.46 -31.22 3.22
C ALA A 829 -7.08 -31.07 4.62
N LEU A 830 -8.00 -31.97 5.01
CA LEU A 830 -8.71 -31.87 6.29
C LEU A 830 -7.83 -32.19 7.50
N VAL A 831 -6.92 -33.16 7.38
CA VAL A 831 -5.98 -33.50 8.47
C VAL A 831 -5.20 -32.28 8.99
N PRO A 832 -4.49 -31.49 8.16
CA PRO A 832 -3.77 -30.33 8.64
C PRO A 832 -4.67 -29.24 9.24
N ILE A 833 -5.89 -29.05 8.72
CA ILE A 833 -6.84 -28.05 9.22
C ILE A 833 -7.37 -28.43 10.60
N ILE A 834 -7.85 -29.66 10.76
CA ILE A 834 -8.40 -30.16 12.02
C ILE A 834 -7.30 -30.23 13.08
N THR A 835 -6.11 -30.70 12.70
CA THR A 835 -4.98 -30.81 13.64
C THR A 835 -4.44 -29.45 14.07
N TRP A 836 -4.46 -28.44 13.19
CA TRP A 836 -4.15 -27.05 13.55
C TRP A 836 -5.14 -26.51 14.60
N ARG A 837 -6.45 -26.59 14.35
CA ARG A 837 -7.49 -26.14 15.30
C ARG A 837 -7.38 -26.82 16.66
N VAL A 838 -7.15 -28.14 16.65
CA VAL A 838 -7.00 -28.92 17.89
C VAL A 838 -5.76 -28.48 18.67
N ARG A 839 -4.62 -28.27 18.00
CA ARG A 839 -3.37 -27.84 18.63
C ARG A 839 -3.50 -26.45 19.22
N GLU A 840 -4.16 -25.52 18.52
CA GLU A 840 -4.42 -24.17 19.00
C GLU A 840 -5.22 -24.18 20.31
N LYS A 841 -6.31 -24.97 20.37
CA LYS A 841 -7.10 -25.12 21.60
C LYS A 841 -6.31 -25.76 22.76
N GLN A 842 -5.37 -26.66 22.46
CA GLN A 842 -4.47 -27.23 23.47
C GLN A 842 -3.43 -26.22 23.96
N ILE A 843 -2.86 -25.41 23.07
CA ILE A 843 -1.90 -24.35 23.42
C ILE A 843 -2.57 -23.34 24.34
N PHE A 844 -3.75 -22.85 23.95
CA PHE A 844 -4.52 -21.90 24.74
C PHE A 844 -4.78 -22.40 26.16
N ARG A 845 -5.33 -23.62 26.31
CA ARG A 845 -5.61 -24.20 27.63
C ARG A 845 -4.34 -24.37 28.48
N ARG A 846 -3.22 -24.73 27.86
CA ARG A 846 -1.95 -24.88 28.57
C ARG A 846 -1.41 -23.53 29.04
N VAL A 847 -1.40 -22.52 28.17
CA VAL A 847 -0.96 -21.16 28.50
C VAL A 847 -1.82 -20.57 29.61
N LEU A 848 -3.15 -20.71 29.53
CA LEU A 848 -4.05 -20.24 30.57
C LEU A 848 -3.75 -20.91 31.92
N ASN A 849 -3.60 -22.24 31.96
CA ASN A 849 -3.27 -22.96 33.19
C ASN A 849 -1.92 -22.56 33.79
N ASP A 850 -0.89 -22.38 32.94
CA ASP A 850 0.44 -21.97 33.40
C ASP A 850 0.42 -20.52 33.93
N LEU A 851 -0.30 -19.60 33.27
CA LEU A 851 -0.47 -18.22 33.75
C LEU A 851 -1.30 -18.14 35.04
N LEU A 852 -2.34 -18.99 35.19
CA LEU A 852 -3.12 -19.10 36.42
C LEU A 852 -2.29 -19.66 37.60
N ALA A 853 -1.27 -20.48 37.33
CA ALA A 853 -0.32 -20.91 38.35
C ALA A 853 0.64 -19.77 38.73
N ILE A 854 1.20 -19.07 37.74
CA ILE A 854 2.11 -17.93 37.94
C ILE A 854 1.39 -16.79 38.69
N ALA A 855 0.12 -16.53 38.41
CA ALA A 855 -0.67 -15.52 39.12
C ALA A 855 -0.88 -15.83 40.62
N GLY A 856 -0.66 -17.08 41.05
CA GLY A 856 -0.62 -17.45 42.46
C GLY A 856 0.71 -17.10 43.15
N GLU A 857 1.82 -17.06 42.40
CA GLU A 857 3.16 -16.73 42.91
C GLU A 857 3.49 -15.23 42.75
N GLU A 858 3.12 -14.62 41.62
CA GLU A 858 3.30 -13.20 41.30
C GLU A 858 1.93 -12.54 40.99
N PRO A 859 1.20 -12.03 42.01
CA PRO A 859 -0.21 -11.62 41.86
C PRO A 859 -0.43 -10.49 40.86
N PHE A 860 0.47 -9.51 40.80
CA PHE A 860 0.32 -8.35 39.92
C PHE A 860 0.69 -8.68 38.46
N ALA A 861 1.90 -9.22 38.24
CA ALA A 861 2.38 -9.56 36.90
C ALA A 861 1.57 -10.70 36.25
N GLY A 862 1.16 -11.71 37.03
CA GLY A 862 0.35 -12.82 36.53
C GLY A 862 -1.08 -12.40 36.14
N ARG A 863 -1.76 -11.55 36.93
CA ARG A 863 -3.07 -11.00 36.55
C ARG A 863 -2.98 -10.13 35.29
N LEU A 864 -1.95 -9.32 35.18
CA LEU A 864 -1.72 -8.48 33.99
C LEU A 864 -1.45 -9.33 32.73
N ALA A 865 -0.69 -10.42 32.85
CA ALA A 865 -0.45 -11.35 31.76
C ALA A 865 -1.72 -12.10 31.30
N ILE A 866 -2.61 -12.47 32.23
CA ILE A 866 -3.92 -13.06 31.93
C ILE A 866 -4.81 -12.05 31.19
N GLU A 867 -4.81 -10.79 31.61
CA GLU A 867 -5.56 -9.73 30.95
C GLU A 867 -5.06 -9.47 29.52
N TYR A 868 -3.74 -9.56 29.29
CA TYR A 868 -3.16 -9.51 27.94
C TYR A 868 -3.58 -10.72 27.08
N LEU A 869 -3.55 -11.93 27.63
CA LEU A 869 -4.06 -13.13 26.94
C LEU A 869 -5.54 -12.92 26.55
N LYS A 870 -6.38 -12.48 27.48
CA LYS A 870 -7.81 -12.21 27.27
C LYS A 870 -8.05 -11.25 26.11
N ARG A 871 -7.28 -10.16 26.01
CA ARG A 871 -7.40 -9.18 24.90
C ARG A 871 -7.05 -9.78 23.54
N SER A 872 -6.08 -10.70 23.48
CA SER A 872 -5.62 -11.32 22.23
C SER A 872 -6.49 -12.47 21.71
N GLU A 873 -7.40 -13.00 22.53
CA GLU A 873 -8.13 -14.24 22.25
C GLU A 873 -9.58 -14.03 21.76
N SER A 874 -10.16 -15.06 21.16
CA SER A 874 -11.54 -15.07 20.64
C SER A 874 -12.59 -14.94 21.75
N ALA A 875 -13.83 -14.55 21.40
CA ALA A 875 -14.92 -14.40 22.37
C ALA A 875 -15.21 -15.70 23.17
N GLU A 876 -15.14 -16.87 22.53
CA GLU A 876 -15.29 -18.18 23.19
C GLU A 876 -14.19 -18.41 24.24
N ASN A 877 -12.93 -18.11 23.87
CA ASN A 877 -11.78 -18.26 24.77
C ASN A 877 -11.81 -17.23 25.91
N ARG A 878 -12.27 -16.00 25.68
CA ARG A 878 -12.47 -14.98 26.72
C ARG A 878 -13.48 -15.44 27.78
N ALA A 879 -14.61 -16.01 27.34
CA ALA A 879 -15.62 -16.55 28.25
C ALA A 879 -15.12 -17.77 29.05
N GLU A 880 -14.16 -18.54 28.51
CA GLU A 880 -13.48 -19.61 29.26
C GLU A 880 -12.52 -19.05 30.32
N ILE A 881 -11.74 -18.00 29.99
CA ILE A 881 -10.86 -17.31 30.96
C ILE A 881 -11.69 -16.78 32.13
N GLU A 882 -12.79 -16.08 31.84
CA GLU A 882 -13.68 -15.52 32.86
C GLU A 882 -14.30 -16.60 33.75
N ARG A 883 -14.77 -17.72 33.17
CA ARG A 883 -15.30 -18.85 33.95
C ARG A 883 -14.26 -19.47 34.89
N GLN A 884 -13.00 -19.61 34.46
CA GLN A 884 -11.95 -20.16 35.30
C GLN A 884 -11.48 -19.18 36.40
N LEU A 885 -11.51 -17.88 36.13
CA LEU A 885 -11.24 -16.85 37.14
C LEU A 885 -12.37 -16.80 38.20
N ALA A 886 -13.63 -16.85 37.77
CA ALA A 886 -14.79 -16.87 38.67
C ALA A 886 -14.81 -18.11 39.57
N GLY A 887 -14.55 -19.30 39.02
CA GLY A 887 -14.55 -20.56 39.77
C GLY A 887 -13.40 -20.73 40.78
N ARG A 888 -12.40 -19.84 40.78
CA ARG A 888 -11.36 -19.77 41.82
C ARG A 888 -11.68 -18.75 42.92
N SER A 889 -12.49 -17.73 42.65
CA SER A 889 -12.94 -16.75 43.65
C SER A 889 -13.90 -17.36 44.69
N GLU A 890 -14.55 -18.48 44.38
CA GLU A 890 -15.39 -19.25 45.33
C GLU A 890 -14.58 -20.23 46.22
N LYS A 891 -13.25 -20.27 46.10
CA LYS A 891 -12.37 -21.18 46.85
C LYS A 891 -11.32 -20.47 47.70
N ASP A 892 -11.64 -19.28 48.21
CA ASP A 892 -10.80 -18.61 49.21
C ASP A 892 -11.18 -19.07 50.64
N PRO A 893 -10.28 -19.71 51.41
CA PRO A 893 -10.51 -20.10 52.79
C PRO A 893 -10.16 -18.94 53.73
N GLU A 894 -10.98 -17.89 53.75
CA GLU A 894 -10.93 -16.81 54.76
C GLU A 894 -12.31 -16.59 55.41
N SER A 895 -12.97 -17.68 55.80
CA SER A 895 -14.14 -17.66 56.69
C SER A 895 -13.91 -18.35 58.04
N GLU A 896 -12.67 -18.58 58.46
CA GLU A 896 -12.33 -18.97 59.84
C GLU A 896 -11.02 -18.31 60.29
N ARG A 897 -11.09 -17.02 60.65
CA ARG A 897 -10.61 -16.46 61.93
C ARG A 897 -10.69 -14.93 61.96
#